data_AF-A0A812K5K4-F1
#
_entry.id   AF-A0A812K5K4-F1
#
_cell.length_a   1.000
_cell.length_b   1.000
_cell.length_c   1.000
_cell.angle_alpha   90.00
_cell.angle_beta   90.00
_cell.angle_gamma   90.00
#
_symmetry.space_group_name_H-M   'P 1'
#
loop_
_entity.id
_entity.type
_entity.pdbx_description
1 polymer ?
#
loop_
_entity_poly.entity_id
_entity_poly.type
_entity_poly.pdbx_seq_one_letter_code
_entity_poly.pdbx_strand_id
1 'polypeptide(L)'
;MEEPLAVMVGSPSQPPPSRGAKKQKRRKVRVRRGGSVRGGGCKGIHVEFTALTWQSLPADPIATPEALTSLPPPEASKGRKSSLALVAHQLEKENGAEANRCGWSRAQVVLLLYTLVRIVANVCVVQTAYPWIDEPVIISESLLLYVDAVARPLFSGLGVYCFLRKNTRFSENLGLHRWSRRTVFCMAFCIADRSFTFGIQRLDINDVSLMSLMTASGPCWVFACNALQLYITNLKLQVLGWHFTTRICKVVLVMSVGTLIYEILSYFHYVDHAFPGPWPFFSFVITVAGMLFVQCMALCWAATRALLQGGGDETIRCSAYCLYVNGVLAIAGPLLGYFSAVAMWTNFLGRRVVLFNGLFVLPQLPMVVVSLDVGLQVLGTLLLTGMIGPKGWERPMEAFRKLAHLSGFGLASPRIAWKGQINAQATECIVSFPGKYSAEWDRAVESVQKEQTCSLACVFLTDRDSGLGRHSGNPDTPGHCWCRTIYGVLPAQTYLSVVDMKDGSDGPMTEENLASRKADADAMGQVLVIKDDQPEMEWEAELSHALNDAKVRCHNNQGKAPWGCQWFEEWRVNVDAAVKREQTLHVFYFQGKVGCGKLQWEKLCDAKAKEEARKNTGLGASQTAEVAYLEKMGWTYEEHDIREFEDFLQKSAPAP
;
A
#
# COMPACT_ATOMS: atom_id res chain seq x y z
N MET A 1 -59.32 -42.88 -21.77
CA MET A 1 -58.99 -44.31 -21.62
C MET A 1 -58.40 -44.45 -20.25
N GLU A 2 -59.16 -45.18 -19.44
CA GLU A 2 -59.01 -45.60 -18.05
C GLU A 2 -58.73 -44.52 -16.98
N GLU A 3 -59.83 -44.26 -16.29
CA GLU A 3 -60.12 -43.42 -15.14
C GLU A 3 -59.87 -44.22 -13.83
N PRO A 4 -60.25 -43.75 -12.63
CA PRO A 4 -59.37 -43.70 -11.46
C PRO A 4 -59.85 -44.62 -10.33
N LEU A 5 -59.19 -44.63 -9.16
CA LEU A 5 -59.87 -44.82 -7.88
C LEU A 5 -59.00 -44.46 -6.67
N ALA A 6 -59.71 -44.07 -5.63
CA ALA A 6 -59.27 -43.28 -4.51
C ALA A 6 -59.24 -44.08 -3.19
N VAL A 7 -58.93 -43.35 -2.11
CA VAL A 7 -59.31 -43.55 -0.70
C VAL A 7 -58.51 -44.58 0.11
N MET A 8 -57.83 -44.13 1.17
CA MET A 8 -58.25 -44.34 2.58
C MET A 8 -57.17 -44.00 3.62
N VAL A 9 -57.70 -43.37 4.67
CA VAL A 9 -57.18 -42.98 5.98
C VAL A 9 -56.51 -44.12 6.76
N GLY A 10 -55.49 -43.80 7.57
CA GLY A 10 -55.06 -44.63 8.70
C GLY A 10 -53.86 -44.09 9.48
N SER A 11 -54.10 -43.56 10.69
CA SER A 11 -53.11 -43.42 11.79
C SER A 11 -53.48 -44.43 12.90
N PRO A 12 -52.76 -44.54 14.03
CA PRO A 12 -51.31 -44.61 14.28
C PRO A 12 -50.95 -45.91 15.05
N SER A 13 -49.69 -46.35 15.06
CA SER A 13 -49.24 -47.36 16.04
C SER A 13 -47.76 -47.29 16.40
N GLN A 14 -47.52 -47.73 17.63
CA GLN A 14 -46.40 -47.54 18.56
C GLN A 14 -45.07 -48.25 18.21
N PRO A 15 -43.97 -48.00 18.96
CA PRO A 15 -42.61 -48.31 18.55
C PRO A 15 -42.19 -49.75 18.93
N PRO A 16 -41.16 -50.33 18.27
CA PRO A 16 -40.57 -51.58 18.70
C PRO A 16 -39.31 -51.40 19.56
N PRO A 17 -38.87 -52.47 20.25
CA PRO A 17 -38.22 -52.40 21.57
C PRO A 17 -36.69 -52.50 21.56
N SER A 18 -36.14 -52.16 22.72
CA SER A 18 -34.78 -52.47 23.16
C SER A 18 -34.40 -53.95 23.05
N ARG A 19 -33.19 -54.24 22.58
CA ARG A 19 -32.23 -55.23 23.16
C ARG A 19 -31.00 -55.39 22.26
N GLY A 20 -29.82 -55.52 22.85
CA GLY A 20 -28.71 -56.23 22.20
C GLY A 20 -27.31 -55.73 22.50
N ALA A 21 -26.83 -55.96 23.72
CA ALA A 21 -25.40 -55.88 24.04
C ALA A 21 -24.59 -56.85 23.16
N LYS A 22 -23.53 -56.36 22.49
CA LYS A 22 -22.44 -57.20 21.98
C LYS A 22 -21.08 -56.57 22.30
N LYS A 23 -20.31 -57.36 23.05
CA LYS A 23 -18.89 -57.23 23.39
C LYS A 23 -18.04 -56.88 22.17
N GLN A 24 -17.12 -55.92 22.31
CA GLN A 24 -15.99 -55.78 21.39
C GLN A 24 -14.65 -55.72 22.14
N LYS A 25 -13.74 -56.54 21.60
CA LYS A 25 -12.44 -56.96 22.13
C LYS A 25 -11.47 -55.81 22.37
N ARG A 26 -10.86 -55.80 23.56
CA ARG A 26 -9.56 -55.17 23.84
C ARG A 26 -8.47 -55.77 22.93
N ARG A 27 -7.84 -54.96 22.09
CA ARG A 27 -6.59 -55.29 21.41
C ARG A 27 -5.46 -54.47 22.04
N LYS A 28 -4.62 -55.16 22.82
CA LYS A 28 -3.30 -54.69 23.29
C LYS A 28 -2.40 -54.49 22.08
N VAL A 29 -1.94 -53.27 21.83
CA VAL A 29 -0.83 -53.00 20.91
C VAL A 29 0.45 -52.87 21.73
N ARG A 30 1.39 -53.76 21.42
CA ARG A 30 2.71 -53.93 22.01
C ARG A 30 3.68 -53.07 21.20
N VAL A 31 4.19 -51.97 21.77
CA VAL A 31 5.25 -51.17 21.13
C VAL A 31 6.60 -51.75 21.55
N ARG A 32 7.38 -52.18 20.54
CA ARG A 32 8.74 -52.72 20.66
C ARG A 32 9.75 -51.57 20.76
N ARG A 33 10.73 -51.75 21.65
CA ARG A 33 11.98 -50.98 21.73
C ARG A 33 12.91 -51.31 20.55
N GLY A 34 13.73 -50.34 20.17
CA GLY A 34 15.06 -50.58 19.57
C GLY A 34 15.44 -49.56 18.50
N GLY A 35 16.52 -48.80 18.72
CA GLY A 35 17.16 -47.99 17.68
C GLY A 35 17.99 -46.82 18.22
N SER A 36 19.24 -47.10 18.57
CA SER A 36 20.29 -46.15 18.99
C SER A 36 20.98 -45.53 17.78
N VAL A 37 21.21 -44.20 17.78
CA VAL A 37 22.31 -43.55 17.01
C VAL A 37 22.86 -42.35 17.81
N ARG A 38 24.19 -42.34 18.01
CA ARG A 38 25.06 -41.25 18.51
C ARG A 38 25.15 -40.15 17.44
N GLY A 39 25.45 -38.87 17.67
CA GLY A 39 25.99 -38.10 18.78
C GLY A 39 26.42 -36.70 18.27
N GLY A 40 26.92 -35.86 19.18
CA GLY A 40 27.50 -34.53 18.92
C GLY A 40 26.48 -33.40 19.01
N GLY A 41 26.59 -32.37 19.85
CA GLY A 41 27.68 -31.87 20.68
C GLY A 41 27.49 -30.35 20.75
N CYS A 42 26.92 -29.82 21.83
CA CYS A 42 26.83 -28.38 22.09
C CYS A 42 27.24 -28.12 23.54
N LYS A 43 28.40 -27.47 23.70
CA LYS A 43 28.80 -26.72 24.89
C LYS A 43 27.88 -25.49 24.96
N GLY A 44 27.26 -25.07 26.05
CA GLY A 44 27.72 -25.09 27.43
C GLY A 44 28.20 -23.68 27.80
N ILE A 45 27.28 -22.77 28.12
CA ILE A 45 27.54 -21.56 28.91
C ILE A 45 26.58 -21.60 30.09
N HIS A 46 27.13 -21.94 31.25
CA HIS A 46 26.50 -21.86 32.56
C HIS A 46 26.59 -20.40 33.04
N VAL A 47 25.46 -19.82 33.44
CA VAL A 47 25.44 -18.62 34.30
C VAL A 47 24.69 -19.01 35.56
N GLU A 48 25.44 -19.10 36.66
CA GLU A 48 24.91 -19.22 38.01
C GLU A 48 24.17 -17.94 38.38
N PHE A 49 22.93 -18.06 38.87
CA PHE A 49 22.30 -17.02 39.66
C PHE A 49 21.97 -17.57 41.04
N THR A 50 22.66 -16.98 42.01
CA THR A 50 22.57 -17.23 43.45
C THR A 50 21.17 -16.87 43.95
N ALA A 51 20.46 -17.87 44.48
CA ALA A 51 19.17 -17.69 45.14
C ALA A 51 19.39 -17.05 46.52
N LEU A 52 18.94 -15.80 46.68
CA LEU A 52 18.75 -15.18 47.99
C LEU A 52 17.33 -15.48 48.48
N THR A 53 17.30 -16.28 49.54
CA THR A 53 16.16 -16.58 50.39
C THR A 53 15.59 -15.31 51.02
N TRP A 54 14.31 -15.02 50.74
CA TRP A 54 13.54 -14.06 51.53
C TRP A 54 12.61 -14.79 52.48
N GLN A 55 12.80 -14.48 53.75
CA GLN A 55 12.10 -15.02 54.91
C GLN A 55 10.65 -14.52 54.96
N SER A 56 9.78 -15.45 55.33
CA SER A 56 8.40 -15.26 55.73
C SER A 56 8.28 -14.39 56.99
N LEU A 57 7.38 -13.40 56.96
CA LEU A 57 6.79 -12.78 58.16
C LEU A 57 5.26 -12.64 57.97
N PRO A 58 4.50 -12.62 59.07
CA PRO A 58 3.23 -13.33 59.18
C PRO A 58 2.02 -12.53 58.72
N ALA A 59 0.97 -13.29 58.40
CA ALA A 59 -0.38 -12.81 58.19
C ALA A 59 -1.01 -12.36 59.51
N ASP A 60 -1.67 -11.21 59.50
CA ASP A 60 -2.62 -10.77 60.53
C ASP A 60 -3.99 -10.46 59.90
N PRO A 61 -5.09 -10.56 60.68
CA PRO A 61 -6.35 -11.04 60.15
C PRO A 61 -7.34 -9.95 59.73
N ILE A 62 -8.28 -10.43 58.92
CA ILE A 62 -9.54 -9.86 58.47
C ILE A 62 -10.22 -8.98 59.53
N ALA A 63 -10.55 -7.74 59.16
CA ALA A 63 -11.54 -6.91 59.82
C ALA A 63 -12.72 -6.65 58.87
N THR A 64 -13.93 -6.84 59.41
CA THR A 64 -15.25 -6.77 58.76
C THR A 64 -15.71 -5.33 58.45
N PRO A 65 -16.73 -5.15 57.58
CA PRO A 65 -17.13 -3.85 57.07
C PRO A 65 -18.29 -3.26 57.87
N GLU A 66 -18.08 -2.16 58.57
CA GLU A 66 -19.16 -1.26 59.01
C GLU A 66 -18.56 0.08 59.50
N ALA A 67 -19.29 1.17 59.24
CA ALA A 67 -19.03 2.54 59.67
C ALA A 67 -17.94 3.34 58.91
N LEU A 68 -18.37 4.09 57.88
CA LEU A 68 -18.03 5.51 57.72
C LEU A 68 -18.90 6.14 56.63
N THR A 69 -20.09 6.57 57.05
CA THR A 69 -20.91 7.58 56.40
C THR A 69 -20.32 8.97 56.63
N SER A 70 -20.56 9.86 55.66
CA SER A 70 -20.32 11.32 55.65
C SER A 70 -18.90 11.83 55.32
N LEU A 71 -18.68 12.08 54.02
CA LEU A 71 -17.79 13.14 53.55
C LEU A 71 -18.55 13.99 52.51
N PRO A 72 -18.39 15.33 52.53
CA PRO A 72 -19.09 16.23 51.61
C PRO A 72 -18.50 16.17 50.20
N PRO A 73 -19.24 16.59 49.15
CA PRO A 73 -18.80 16.48 47.77
C PRO A 73 -17.67 17.49 47.48
N PRO A 74 -16.72 17.16 46.59
CA PRO A 74 -15.67 18.09 46.19
C PRO A 74 -16.21 19.16 45.24
N GLU A 75 -15.81 20.39 45.49
CA GLU A 75 -16.09 21.56 44.67
C GLU A 75 -15.54 21.42 43.24
N ALA A 76 -16.35 21.88 42.28
CA ALA A 76 -16.01 21.93 40.86
C ALA A 76 -14.87 22.93 40.60
N SER A 77 -13.64 22.42 40.41
CA SER A 77 -12.53 23.23 39.91
C SER A 77 -12.78 23.60 38.45
N LYS A 78 -13.00 24.90 38.20
CA LYS A 78 -13.06 25.49 36.86
C LYS A 78 -11.72 25.30 36.15
N GLY A 79 -11.80 24.77 34.93
CA GLY A 79 -10.66 24.35 34.11
C GLY A 79 -9.61 25.46 33.89
N ARG A 80 -8.39 25.18 34.34
CA ARG A 80 -7.17 25.75 33.75
C ARG A 80 -6.99 25.11 32.37
N LYS A 81 -7.37 25.84 31.31
CA LYS A 81 -6.84 25.58 29.98
C LYS A 81 -5.31 25.68 30.08
N SER A 82 -4.61 24.63 29.65
CA SER A 82 -3.15 24.54 29.77
C SER A 82 -2.50 25.73 29.05
N SER A 83 -1.59 26.42 29.73
CA SER A 83 -0.82 27.54 29.12
C SER A 83 -0.03 27.08 27.89
N LEU A 84 0.25 25.78 27.78
CA LEU A 84 0.91 25.16 26.65
C LEU A 84 0.13 25.25 25.33
N ALA A 85 -1.20 25.12 25.36
CA ALA A 85 -2.01 25.25 24.14
C ALA A 85 -2.07 26.71 23.65
N LEU A 86 -2.05 27.67 24.59
CA LEU A 86 -1.97 29.10 24.26
C LEU A 86 -0.60 29.46 23.70
N VAL A 87 0.49 28.95 24.29
CA VAL A 87 1.87 29.17 23.82
C VAL A 87 2.10 28.53 22.45
N ALA A 88 1.57 27.32 22.20
CA ALA A 88 1.65 26.67 20.90
C ALA A 88 0.93 27.48 19.80
N HIS A 89 -0.29 27.96 20.10
CA HIS A 89 -1.04 28.81 19.17
C HIS A 89 -0.38 30.17 18.94
N GLN A 90 0.35 30.70 19.92
CA GLN A 90 1.07 31.98 19.80
C GLN A 90 2.34 31.82 18.96
N LEU A 91 3.08 30.72 19.13
CA LEU A 91 4.23 30.37 18.31
C LEU A 91 3.86 30.09 16.85
N GLU A 92 2.72 29.45 16.59
CA GLU A 92 2.22 29.27 15.21
C GLU A 92 1.85 30.60 14.56
N LYS A 93 1.27 31.53 15.32
CA LYS A 93 0.88 32.85 14.82
C LYS A 93 2.09 33.75 14.54
N GLU A 94 3.16 33.66 15.34
CA GLU A 94 4.40 34.39 15.12
C GLU A 94 5.22 33.81 13.96
N ASN A 95 5.32 32.48 13.85
CA ASN A 95 5.97 31.82 12.70
C ASN A 95 5.20 32.07 11.37
N GLY A 96 3.87 32.16 11.42
CA GLY A 96 3.05 32.49 10.26
C GLY A 96 3.21 33.95 9.78
N ALA A 97 3.52 34.87 10.70
CA ALA A 97 3.73 36.28 10.36
C ALA A 97 5.13 36.57 9.80
N GLU A 98 6.16 35.82 10.22
CA GLU A 98 7.52 35.93 9.66
C GLU A 98 7.69 35.27 8.30
N ALA A 99 6.92 34.21 8.00
CA ALA A 99 6.99 33.50 6.72
C ALA A 99 6.52 34.33 5.50
N ASN A 100 5.87 35.48 5.71
CA ASN A 100 5.36 36.34 4.65
C ASN A 100 6.29 37.48 4.25
N ARG A 101 7.47 37.63 4.86
CA ARG A 101 8.50 38.51 4.29
C ARG A 101 9.12 37.80 3.09
N CYS A 102 8.93 38.40 1.91
CA CYS A 102 9.41 37.99 0.59
C CYS A 102 10.96 38.03 0.47
N GLY A 103 11.67 37.52 1.48
CA GLY A 103 13.10 37.35 1.48
C GLY A 103 13.44 36.04 0.79
N TRP A 104 14.18 36.11 -0.31
CA TRP A 104 14.78 34.92 -0.89
C TRP A 104 15.68 34.26 0.17
N SER A 105 15.58 32.94 0.33
CA SER A 105 16.50 32.25 1.23
C SER A 105 17.92 32.34 0.66
N ARG A 106 18.94 32.34 1.53
CA ARG A 106 20.35 32.34 1.10
C ARG A 106 20.63 31.21 0.09
N ALA A 107 19.99 30.05 0.27
CA ALA A 107 20.09 28.91 -0.64
C ALA A 107 19.50 29.20 -2.04
N GLN A 108 18.39 29.95 -2.13
CA GLN A 108 17.81 30.35 -3.41
C GLN A 108 18.72 31.33 -4.17
N VAL A 109 19.33 32.28 -3.46
CA VAL A 109 20.30 33.21 -4.06
C VAL A 109 21.54 32.48 -4.55
N VAL A 110 22.10 31.57 -3.73
CA VAL A 110 23.24 30.73 -4.13
C VAL A 110 22.91 29.89 -5.35
N LEU A 111 21.72 29.29 -5.40
CA LEU A 111 21.29 28.51 -6.56
C LEU A 111 21.14 29.36 -7.83
N LEU A 112 20.53 30.56 -7.72
CA LEU A 112 20.41 31.47 -8.85
C LEU A 112 21.80 31.84 -9.39
N LEU A 113 22.73 32.20 -8.50
CA LEU A 113 24.11 32.50 -8.87
C LEU A 113 24.80 31.31 -9.52
N TYR A 114 24.66 30.10 -8.95
CA TYR A 114 25.19 28.87 -9.52
C TYR A 114 24.67 28.61 -10.94
N THR A 115 23.36 28.74 -11.16
CA THR A 115 22.75 28.58 -12.48
C THR A 115 23.24 29.64 -13.47
N LEU A 116 23.33 30.92 -13.05
CA LEU A 116 23.85 31.99 -13.91
C LEU A 116 25.31 31.77 -14.29
N VAL A 117 26.16 31.36 -13.33
CA VAL A 117 27.58 31.04 -13.59
C VAL A 117 27.70 29.91 -14.60
N ARG A 118 26.88 28.85 -14.49
CA ARG A 118 26.86 27.76 -15.48
C ARG A 118 26.44 28.22 -16.87
N ILE A 119 25.42 29.06 -16.97
CA ILE A 119 24.96 29.61 -18.25
C ILE A 119 26.09 30.43 -18.90
N VAL A 120 26.68 31.37 -18.15
CA VAL A 120 27.77 32.22 -18.66
C VAL A 120 28.96 31.37 -19.09
N ALA A 121 29.38 30.41 -18.27
CA ALA A 121 30.49 29.52 -18.59
C ALA A 121 30.23 28.73 -19.89
N ASN A 122 29.02 28.16 -20.07
CA ASN A 122 28.67 27.42 -21.29
C ASN A 122 28.62 28.33 -22.52
N VAL A 123 28.05 29.53 -22.40
CA VAL A 123 27.97 30.52 -23.49
C VAL A 123 29.36 30.99 -23.91
N CYS A 124 30.25 31.30 -22.96
CA CYS A 124 31.63 31.65 -23.24
C CYS A 124 32.38 30.53 -23.97
N VAL A 125 32.11 29.27 -23.64
CA VAL A 125 32.69 28.13 -24.36
C VAL A 125 32.16 28.01 -25.78
N VAL A 126 30.86 28.22 -26.01
CA VAL A 126 30.32 28.24 -27.37
C VAL A 126 30.94 29.37 -28.20
N GLN A 127 31.11 30.56 -27.62
CA GLN A 127 31.74 31.70 -28.29
C GLN A 127 33.22 31.48 -28.61
N THR A 128 33.97 30.85 -27.70
CA THR A 128 35.41 30.66 -27.84
C THR A 128 35.77 29.45 -28.71
N ALA A 129 34.96 28.39 -28.69
CA ALA A 129 35.16 27.20 -29.51
C ALA A 129 34.74 27.40 -30.96
N TYR A 130 33.83 28.34 -31.23
CA TYR A 130 33.32 28.65 -32.57
C TYR A 130 33.42 30.16 -32.86
N PRO A 131 34.64 30.70 -32.95
CA PRO A 131 34.83 32.11 -33.27
C PRO A 131 34.30 32.38 -34.68
N TRP A 132 33.23 33.16 -34.76
CA TRP A 132 32.61 33.76 -35.96
C TRP A 132 32.99 33.07 -37.27
N ILE A 133 32.29 31.98 -37.58
CA ILE A 133 32.39 31.33 -38.90
C ILE A 133 31.55 32.16 -39.87
N ASP A 134 32.19 32.85 -40.81
CA ASP A 134 31.56 33.75 -41.80
C ASP A 134 30.65 33.04 -42.82
N GLU A 135 30.34 31.75 -42.66
CA GLU A 135 29.48 31.01 -43.58
C GLU A 135 28.01 30.93 -43.12
N PRO A 136 27.04 31.35 -43.95
CA PRO A 136 25.62 31.43 -43.59
C PRO A 136 24.94 30.07 -43.37
N VAL A 137 25.57 28.95 -43.75
CA VAL A 137 25.01 27.60 -43.61
C VAL A 137 25.13 27.05 -42.17
N ILE A 138 25.94 27.67 -41.30
CA ILE A 138 26.25 27.17 -39.93
C ILE A 138 25.42 27.89 -38.83
N ILE A 139 24.51 28.80 -39.21
CA ILE A 139 23.71 29.58 -38.26
C ILE A 139 22.75 28.69 -37.44
N SER A 140 22.18 27.66 -38.04
CA SER A 140 21.23 26.75 -37.36
C SER A 140 21.89 25.91 -36.27
N GLU A 141 23.08 25.37 -36.53
CA GLU A 141 23.84 24.58 -35.55
C GLU A 141 24.31 25.45 -34.40
N SER A 142 24.85 26.63 -34.69
CA SER A 142 25.31 27.59 -33.69
C SER A 142 24.18 27.98 -32.74
N LEU A 143 22.98 28.27 -33.28
CA LEU A 143 21.80 28.58 -32.46
C LEU A 143 21.42 27.42 -31.53
N LEU A 144 21.45 26.18 -32.02
CA LEU A 144 21.17 24.99 -31.21
C LEU A 144 22.21 24.82 -30.08
N LEU A 145 23.47 25.18 -30.31
CA LEU A 145 24.50 25.17 -29.26
C LEU A 145 24.26 26.22 -28.18
N TYR A 146 23.83 27.42 -28.55
CA TYR A 146 23.45 28.46 -27.57
C TYR A 146 22.21 28.05 -26.78
N VAL A 147 21.21 27.46 -27.44
CA VAL A 147 20.02 26.93 -26.78
C VAL A 147 20.41 25.86 -25.77
N ASP A 148 21.29 24.91 -26.12
CA ASP A 148 21.81 23.88 -25.22
C ASP A 148 22.54 24.47 -24.00
N ALA A 149 23.43 25.45 -24.25
CA ALA A 149 24.23 26.12 -23.23
C ALA A 149 23.38 26.84 -22.17
N VAL A 150 22.22 27.35 -22.56
CA VAL A 150 21.29 28.09 -21.68
C VAL A 150 20.24 27.16 -21.06
N ALA A 151 19.57 26.34 -21.89
CA ALA A 151 18.38 25.59 -21.49
C ALA A 151 18.68 24.56 -20.41
N ARG A 152 19.81 23.84 -20.50
CA ARG A 152 20.13 22.76 -19.54
C ARG A 152 20.44 23.26 -18.13
N PRO A 153 21.33 24.24 -17.92
CA PRO A 153 21.51 24.84 -16.60
C PRO A 153 20.21 25.46 -16.07
N LEU A 154 19.41 26.07 -16.96
CA LEU A 154 18.14 26.69 -16.57
C LEU A 154 17.12 25.66 -16.07
N PHE A 155 16.88 24.57 -16.81
CA PHE A 155 15.93 23.53 -16.40
C PHE A 155 16.38 22.80 -15.14
N SER A 156 17.65 22.39 -15.07
CA SER A 156 18.18 21.72 -13.88
C SER A 156 18.20 22.65 -12.65
N GLY A 157 18.56 23.93 -12.85
CA GLY A 157 18.48 24.96 -11.82
C GLY A 157 17.05 25.23 -11.34
N LEU A 158 16.09 25.36 -12.26
CA LEU A 158 14.67 25.51 -11.95
C LEU A 158 14.14 24.30 -11.18
N GLY A 159 14.57 23.10 -11.54
CA GLY A 159 14.29 21.87 -10.81
C GLY A 159 14.70 21.97 -9.35
N VAL A 160 15.99 22.25 -9.10
CA VAL A 160 16.51 22.40 -7.72
C VAL A 160 15.80 23.55 -6.99
N TYR A 161 15.51 24.66 -7.68
CA TYR A 161 14.83 25.81 -7.10
C TYR A 161 13.44 25.45 -6.59
N CYS A 162 12.68 24.67 -7.37
CA CYS A 162 11.37 24.22 -6.95
C CYS A 162 11.44 23.42 -5.64
N PHE A 163 12.46 22.56 -5.48
CA PHE A 163 12.66 21.78 -4.24
C PHE A 163 13.02 22.67 -3.06
N LEU A 164 13.95 23.62 -3.24
CA LEU A 164 14.37 24.53 -2.18
C LEU A 164 13.25 25.49 -1.75
N ARG A 165 12.45 26.00 -2.70
CA ARG A 165 11.36 26.94 -2.41
C ARG A 165 10.19 26.26 -1.70
N LYS A 166 9.85 25.03 -2.07
CA LYS A 166 8.71 24.29 -1.52
C LYS A 166 9.16 23.16 -0.59
N ASN A 167 10.26 23.34 0.15
CA ASN A 167 10.80 22.28 1.01
C ASN A 167 9.79 21.84 2.09
N THR A 168 8.85 22.70 2.49
CA THR A 168 7.76 22.34 3.42
C THR A 168 6.77 21.32 2.85
N ARG A 169 6.66 21.19 1.52
CA ARG A 169 5.86 20.14 0.87
C ARG A 169 6.62 18.81 0.78
N PHE A 170 7.90 18.83 1.12
CA PHE A 170 8.74 17.65 1.10
C PHE A 170 8.62 16.91 2.42
N SER A 171 8.65 15.59 2.34
CA SER A 171 8.71 14.72 3.52
C SER A 171 9.90 13.81 3.31
N GLU A 172 10.89 13.89 4.19
CA GLU A 172 12.08 13.03 4.12
C GLU A 172 11.74 11.55 4.38
N ASN A 173 10.61 11.31 5.03
CA ASN A 173 10.09 9.98 5.34
C ASN A 173 9.47 9.30 4.10
N LEU A 174 8.98 10.09 3.13
CA LEU A 174 8.43 9.54 1.90
C LEU A 174 9.56 9.20 0.91
N GLY A 175 9.72 7.90 0.60
CA GLY A 175 10.73 7.43 -0.34
C GLY A 175 10.69 8.16 -1.70
N LEU A 176 9.49 8.40 -2.24
CA LEU A 176 9.29 9.10 -3.51
C LEU A 176 9.94 10.49 -3.53
N HIS A 177 9.75 11.25 -2.45
CA HIS A 177 10.33 12.58 -2.28
C HIS A 177 11.86 12.49 -2.21
N ARG A 178 12.39 11.63 -1.32
CA ARG A 178 13.84 11.42 -1.15
C ARG A 178 14.54 11.13 -2.47
N TRP A 179 13.98 10.24 -3.28
CA TRP A 179 14.56 9.86 -4.57
C TRP A 179 14.42 10.94 -5.62
N SER A 180 13.27 11.62 -5.69
CA SER A 180 13.08 12.74 -6.62
C SER A 180 14.06 13.89 -6.37
N ARG A 181 14.35 14.18 -5.10
CA ARG A 181 15.39 15.16 -4.72
C ARG A 181 16.76 14.71 -5.23
N ARG A 182 17.14 13.45 -4.99
CA ARG A 182 18.41 12.89 -5.48
C ARG A 182 18.53 12.95 -7.01
N THR A 183 17.46 12.64 -7.74
CA THR A 183 17.43 12.71 -9.20
C THR A 183 17.63 14.11 -9.72
N VAL A 184 16.92 15.10 -9.16
CA VAL A 184 17.11 16.50 -9.57
C VAL A 184 18.51 17.02 -9.24
N PHE A 185 19.09 16.66 -8.09
CA PHE A 185 20.48 17.01 -7.79
C PHE A 185 21.48 16.32 -8.73
N CYS A 186 21.24 15.06 -9.08
CA CYS A 186 22.04 14.33 -10.07
C CYS A 186 21.98 15.01 -11.44
N MET A 187 20.79 15.45 -11.87
CA MET A 187 20.59 16.19 -13.12
C MET A 187 21.20 17.61 -13.10
N ALA A 188 21.32 18.23 -11.92
CA ALA A 188 21.93 19.55 -11.75
C ALA A 188 23.46 19.55 -11.70
N PHE A 189 24.08 18.37 -11.74
CA PHE A 189 25.52 18.24 -11.74
C PHE A 189 26.12 18.67 -13.08
N CYS A 190 27.22 19.42 -13.06
CA CYS A 190 27.81 20.05 -14.26
C CYS A 190 28.69 19.11 -15.11
N ILE A 191 28.77 17.80 -14.81
CA ILE A 191 29.58 16.84 -15.60
C ILE A 191 29.21 16.87 -17.09
N ALA A 192 27.93 17.07 -17.40
CA ALA A 192 27.45 17.11 -18.77
C ALA A 192 27.50 18.51 -19.41
N ASP A 193 27.98 19.53 -18.71
CA ASP A 193 28.04 20.89 -19.24
C ASP A 193 29.20 21.06 -20.23
N ARG A 194 28.96 21.82 -21.30
CA ARG A 194 30.01 22.12 -22.29
C ARG A 194 31.21 22.86 -21.68
N SER A 195 30.97 23.71 -20.70
CA SER A 195 32.04 24.41 -19.99
C SER A 195 33.01 23.47 -19.30
N PHE A 196 32.49 22.39 -18.70
CA PHE A 196 33.29 21.39 -18.02
C PHE A 196 34.11 20.56 -19.01
N THR A 197 33.48 20.09 -20.10
CA THR A 197 34.20 19.32 -21.14
C THR A 197 35.27 20.13 -21.84
N PHE A 198 34.99 21.40 -22.15
CA PHE A 198 35.96 22.31 -22.77
C PHE A 198 37.09 22.70 -21.80
N GLY A 199 36.79 22.95 -20.52
CA GLY A 199 37.81 23.22 -19.51
C GLY A 199 38.84 22.10 -19.41
N ILE A 200 38.38 20.84 -19.43
CA ILE A 200 39.26 19.67 -19.43
C ILE A 200 40.08 19.58 -20.72
N GLN A 201 39.48 19.83 -21.89
CA GLN A 201 40.21 19.88 -23.16
C GLN A 201 41.34 20.93 -23.15
N ARG A 202 41.10 22.09 -22.51
CA ARG A 202 42.04 23.20 -22.40
C ARG A 202 43.20 22.94 -21.44
N LEU A 203 43.07 22.01 -20.50
CA LEU A 203 44.15 21.68 -19.55
C LEU A 203 45.33 20.93 -20.19
N ASP A 204 45.29 20.68 -21.51
CA ASP A 204 46.32 20.01 -22.32
C ASP A 204 46.83 18.71 -21.69
N ILE A 205 45.92 18.04 -20.97
CA ILE A 205 46.16 16.73 -20.43
C ILE A 205 46.07 15.77 -21.61
N ASN A 206 47.19 15.55 -22.29
CA ASN A 206 47.36 14.53 -23.34
C ASN A 206 47.16 13.08 -22.82
N ASP A 207 46.72 12.93 -21.57
CA ASP A 207 46.35 11.65 -21.00
C ASP A 207 45.03 11.18 -21.62
N VAL A 208 45.17 10.26 -22.57
CA VAL A 208 44.08 9.50 -23.21
C VAL A 208 43.09 8.97 -22.15
N SER A 209 43.57 8.66 -20.94
CA SER A 209 42.76 8.16 -19.82
C SER A 209 41.70 9.15 -19.35
N LEU A 210 42.02 10.45 -19.29
CA LEU A 210 41.08 11.47 -18.81
C LEU A 210 39.98 11.75 -19.84
N MET A 211 40.34 11.77 -21.13
CA MET A 211 39.37 11.89 -22.23
C MET A 211 38.44 10.68 -22.29
N SER A 212 38.97 9.47 -22.08
CA SER A 212 38.17 8.24 -21.97
C SER A 212 37.23 8.27 -20.78
N LEU A 213 37.68 8.72 -19.61
CA LEU A 213 36.84 8.85 -18.41
C LEU A 213 35.68 9.84 -18.64
N MET A 214 35.97 10.98 -19.27
CA MET A 214 34.95 11.97 -19.63
C MET A 214 33.94 11.43 -20.63
N THR A 215 34.42 10.74 -21.67
CA THR A 215 33.55 10.16 -22.69
C THR A 215 32.68 9.04 -22.14
N ALA A 216 33.16 8.29 -21.14
CA ALA A 216 32.35 7.31 -20.41
C ALA A 216 31.37 7.97 -19.42
N SER A 217 31.77 9.08 -18.77
CA SER A 217 30.96 9.74 -17.74
C SER A 217 29.63 10.30 -18.25
N GLY A 218 29.58 10.81 -19.49
CA GLY A 218 28.36 11.34 -20.10
C GLY A 218 27.27 10.27 -20.27
N PRO A 219 27.52 9.18 -21.01
CA PRO A 219 26.61 8.04 -21.11
C PRO A 219 26.23 7.48 -19.74
N CYS A 220 27.20 7.27 -18.83
CA CYS A 220 26.91 6.78 -17.47
C CYS A 220 25.94 7.70 -16.72
N TRP A 221 26.08 9.01 -16.87
CA TRP A 221 25.17 9.99 -16.27
C TRP A 221 23.77 9.92 -16.90
N VAL A 222 23.64 9.84 -18.23
CA VAL A 222 22.36 9.67 -18.93
C VAL A 222 21.66 8.38 -18.47
N PHE A 223 22.40 7.27 -18.39
CA PHE A 223 21.88 6.00 -17.88
C PHE A 223 21.43 6.11 -16.42
N ALA A 224 22.21 6.76 -15.56
CA ALA A 224 21.86 6.95 -14.16
C ALA A 224 20.58 7.78 -14.01
N CYS A 225 20.42 8.86 -14.77
CA CYS A 225 19.21 9.70 -14.72
C CYS A 225 17.97 8.93 -15.19
N ASN A 226 18.08 8.17 -16.29
CA ASN A 226 16.99 7.32 -16.79
C ASN A 226 16.63 6.19 -15.81
N ALA A 227 17.62 5.54 -15.19
CA ALA A 227 17.38 4.51 -14.17
C ALA A 227 16.67 5.09 -12.94
N LEU A 228 17.07 6.29 -12.49
CA LEU A 228 16.41 7.00 -11.41
C LEU A 228 14.97 7.39 -11.78
N GLN A 229 14.72 7.85 -13.01
CA GLN A 229 13.37 8.15 -13.49
C GLN A 229 12.47 6.91 -13.47
N LEU A 230 12.95 5.79 -14.05
CA LEU A 230 12.26 4.50 -14.03
C LEU A 230 11.90 4.05 -12.61
N TYR A 231 12.84 4.22 -11.69
CA TYR A 231 12.65 3.86 -10.29
C TYR A 231 11.60 4.74 -9.60
N ILE A 232 11.62 6.07 -9.82
CA ILE A 232 10.61 7.00 -9.30
C ILE A 232 9.23 6.68 -9.85
N THR A 233 9.12 6.40 -11.15
CA THR A 233 7.85 5.99 -11.78
C THR A 233 7.32 4.72 -11.13
N ASN A 234 8.17 3.73 -10.87
CA ASN A 234 7.78 2.52 -10.14
C ASN A 234 7.29 2.83 -8.71
N LEU A 235 7.99 3.68 -7.96
CA LEU A 235 7.52 4.09 -6.62
C LEU A 235 6.15 4.74 -6.68
N LYS A 236 5.89 5.57 -7.70
CA LYS A 236 4.58 6.19 -7.90
C LYS A 236 3.49 5.18 -8.21
N LEU A 237 3.76 4.20 -9.08
CA LEU A 237 2.81 3.11 -9.35
C LEU A 237 2.47 2.35 -8.06
N GLN A 238 3.43 2.13 -7.16
CA GLN A 238 3.14 1.53 -5.85
C GLN A 238 2.22 2.41 -5.00
N VAL A 239 2.47 3.72 -4.96
CA VAL A 239 1.63 4.67 -4.20
C VAL A 239 0.21 4.72 -4.77
N LEU A 240 0.05 4.53 -6.08
CA LEU A 240 -1.26 4.42 -6.73
C LEU A 240 -1.96 3.07 -6.52
N GLY A 241 -1.35 2.13 -5.76
CA GLY A 241 -1.91 0.79 -5.53
C GLY A 241 -1.61 -0.23 -6.65
N TRP A 242 -0.81 0.13 -7.65
CA TRP A 242 -0.45 -0.75 -8.79
C TRP A 242 0.71 -1.68 -8.44
N HIS A 243 0.56 -2.46 -7.37
CA HIS A 243 1.60 -3.34 -6.87
C HIS A 243 1.98 -4.43 -7.88
N PHE A 244 0.99 -5.00 -8.59
CA PHE A 244 1.23 -6.02 -9.61
C PHE A 244 2.08 -5.49 -10.78
N THR A 245 1.65 -4.38 -11.39
CA THR A 245 2.42 -3.71 -12.44
C THR A 245 3.82 -3.36 -11.98
N THR A 246 3.96 -2.85 -10.75
CA THR A 246 5.30 -2.56 -10.22
C THR A 246 6.16 -3.81 -10.08
N ARG A 247 5.59 -4.95 -9.64
CA ARG A 247 6.33 -6.22 -9.59
C ARG A 247 6.79 -6.65 -10.98
N ILE A 248 5.93 -6.54 -11.99
CA ILE A 248 6.32 -6.79 -13.39
C ILE A 248 7.46 -5.87 -13.81
N CYS A 249 7.32 -4.55 -13.62
CA CYS A 249 8.36 -3.59 -13.98
C CYS A 249 9.69 -3.85 -13.26
N LYS A 250 9.66 -4.28 -11.99
CA LYS A 250 10.88 -4.68 -11.25
C LYS A 250 11.54 -5.92 -11.85
N VAL A 251 10.76 -6.94 -12.20
CA VAL A 251 11.30 -8.16 -12.86
C VAL A 251 11.91 -7.80 -14.20
N VAL A 252 11.20 -7.02 -15.03
CA VAL A 252 11.72 -6.58 -16.33
C VAL A 252 12.98 -5.72 -16.16
N LEU A 253 13.02 -4.81 -15.19
CA LEU A 253 14.21 -4.01 -14.89
C LEU A 253 15.41 -4.87 -14.50
N VAL A 254 15.21 -5.89 -13.65
CA VAL A 254 16.28 -6.83 -13.26
C VAL A 254 16.78 -7.60 -14.48
N MET A 255 15.87 -8.05 -15.36
CA MET A 255 16.27 -8.69 -16.62
C MET A 255 17.06 -7.74 -17.52
N SER A 256 16.63 -6.49 -17.69
CA SER A 256 17.36 -5.47 -18.47
C SER A 256 18.74 -5.16 -17.89
N VAL A 257 18.86 -5.02 -16.57
CA VAL A 257 20.17 -4.80 -15.93
C VAL A 257 21.06 -6.03 -16.11
N GLY A 258 20.49 -7.24 -15.99
CA GLY A 258 21.21 -8.49 -16.24
C GLY A 258 21.74 -8.60 -17.66
N THR A 259 20.94 -8.24 -18.67
CA THR A 259 21.39 -8.24 -20.08
C THR A 259 22.46 -7.18 -20.33
N LEU A 260 22.35 -6.00 -19.72
CA LEU A 260 23.38 -4.96 -19.82
C LEU A 260 24.71 -5.38 -19.19
N ILE A 261 24.67 -6.00 -17.99
CA ILE A 261 25.89 -6.51 -17.33
C ILE A 261 26.52 -7.62 -18.17
N TYR A 262 25.71 -8.55 -18.68
CA TYR A 262 26.19 -9.61 -19.56
C TYR A 262 26.87 -9.03 -20.81
N GLU A 263 26.32 -7.96 -21.39
CA GLU A 263 26.93 -7.26 -22.53
C GLU A 263 28.26 -6.62 -22.20
N ILE A 264 28.35 -5.91 -21.07
CA ILE A 264 29.60 -5.28 -20.63
C ILE A 264 30.68 -6.36 -20.41
N LEU A 265 30.33 -7.46 -19.74
CA LEU A 265 31.25 -8.56 -19.50
C LEU A 265 31.66 -9.27 -20.80
N SER A 266 30.72 -9.48 -21.72
CA SER A 266 30.99 -10.06 -23.04
C SER A 266 31.92 -9.14 -23.84
N TYR A 267 31.67 -7.83 -23.83
CA TYR A 267 32.54 -6.85 -24.47
C TYR A 267 33.98 -6.93 -23.94
N PHE A 268 34.17 -6.99 -22.62
CA PHE A 268 35.50 -7.13 -22.02
C PHE A 268 36.15 -8.50 -22.31
N HIS A 269 35.36 -9.57 -22.43
CA HIS A 269 35.88 -10.90 -22.73
C HIS A 269 36.28 -11.04 -24.21
N TYR A 270 35.58 -10.38 -25.13
CA TYR A 270 35.77 -10.46 -26.58
C TYR A 270 36.65 -9.35 -27.16
N VAL A 271 37.33 -8.54 -26.34
CA VAL A 271 38.23 -7.47 -26.84
C VAL A 271 39.29 -8.00 -27.83
N ASP A 272 39.66 -9.29 -27.74
CA ASP A 272 40.64 -9.93 -28.63
C ASP A 272 40.06 -10.81 -29.76
N HIS A 273 38.74 -11.10 -29.75
CA HIS A 273 38.12 -12.01 -30.72
C HIS A 273 36.80 -11.44 -31.25
N ALA A 274 36.67 -11.34 -32.58
CA ALA A 274 35.50 -10.95 -33.37
C ALA A 274 34.28 -10.41 -32.59
N PHE A 275 34.01 -9.11 -32.79
CA PHE A 275 32.92 -8.34 -32.18
C PHE A 275 31.62 -9.17 -32.01
N PRO A 276 31.10 -9.35 -30.77
CA PRO A 276 29.84 -10.04 -30.57
C PRO A 276 28.74 -9.32 -31.37
N GLY A 277 27.93 -10.08 -32.11
CA GLY A 277 26.87 -9.51 -32.94
C GLY A 277 25.90 -8.65 -32.13
N PRO A 278 25.14 -7.74 -32.77
CA PRO A 278 24.36 -6.69 -32.09
C PRO A 278 23.16 -7.19 -31.25
N TRP A 279 22.97 -8.50 -31.14
CA TRP A 279 21.79 -9.16 -30.58
C TRP A 279 21.50 -8.85 -29.11
N PRO A 280 22.46 -8.88 -28.18
CA PRO A 280 22.11 -8.69 -26.77
C PRO A 280 21.81 -7.21 -26.44
N PHE A 281 22.33 -6.25 -27.22
CA PHE A 281 21.97 -4.84 -27.16
C PHE A 281 20.53 -4.62 -27.60
N PHE A 282 20.10 -5.27 -28.70
CA PHE A 282 18.69 -5.28 -29.08
C PHE A 282 17.78 -5.85 -27.97
N SER A 283 18.22 -6.91 -27.30
CA SER A 283 17.48 -7.50 -26.16
C SER A 283 17.33 -6.51 -24.99
N PHE A 284 18.40 -5.80 -24.64
CA PHE A 284 18.34 -4.71 -23.65
C PHE A 284 17.34 -3.62 -24.04
N VAL A 285 17.41 -3.13 -25.29
CA VAL A 285 16.52 -2.08 -25.78
C VAL A 285 15.06 -2.53 -25.77
N ILE A 286 14.77 -3.75 -26.21
CA ILE A 286 13.41 -4.32 -26.23
C ILE A 286 12.85 -4.44 -24.80
N THR A 287 13.64 -4.97 -23.86
CA THR A 287 13.19 -5.14 -22.47
C THR A 287 12.93 -3.80 -21.78
N VAL A 288 13.80 -2.81 -21.99
CA VAL A 288 13.58 -1.44 -21.47
C VAL A 288 12.35 -0.80 -22.13
N ALA A 289 12.21 -0.88 -23.45
CA ALA A 289 11.04 -0.34 -24.14
C ALA A 289 9.72 -0.98 -23.67
N GLY A 290 9.71 -2.30 -23.46
CA GLY A 290 8.56 -3.01 -22.91
C GLY A 290 8.17 -2.52 -21.51
N MET A 291 9.16 -2.31 -20.63
CA MET A 291 8.92 -1.73 -19.29
C MET A 291 8.35 -0.31 -19.39
N LEU A 292 8.93 0.55 -20.21
CA LEU A 292 8.47 1.93 -20.41
C LEU A 292 7.02 1.97 -20.91
N PHE A 293 6.68 1.08 -21.85
CA PHE A 293 5.33 0.93 -22.36
C PHE A 293 4.34 0.51 -21.26
N VAL A 294 4.69 -0.49 -20.45
CA VAL A 294 3.86 -0.94 -19.31
C VAL A 294 3.64 0.19 -18.30
N GLN A 295 4.69 0.96 -17.97
CA GLN A 295 4.57 2.09 -17.06
C GLN A 295 3.66 3.19 -17.61
N CYS A 296 3.82 3.56 -18.89
CA CYS A 296 2.97 4.54 -19.56
C CYS A 296 1.51 4.09 -19.57
N MET A 297 1.23 2.85 -20.00
CA MET A 297 -0.11 2.28 -20.02
C MET A 297 -0.77 2.31 -18.64
N ALA A 298 -0.03 1.96 -17.58
CA ALA A 298 -0.55 1.99 -16.21
C ALA A 298 -0.86 3.42 -15.75
N LEU A 299 0.01 4.39 -16.03
CA LEU A 299 -0.23 5.81 -15.69
C LEU A 299 -1.42 6.38 -16.47
N CYS A 300 -1.52 6.10 -17.77
CA CYS A 300 -2.62 6.52 -18.62
C CYS A 300 -3.94 5.89 -18.17
N TRP A 301 -3.94 4.60 -17.80
CA TRP A 301 -5.13 3.93 -17.29
C TRP A 301 -5.56 4.50 -15.94
N ALA A 302 -4.63 4.72 -15.02
CA ALA A 302 -4.92 5.39 -13.74
C ALA A 302 -5.54 6.79 -13.97
N ALA A 303 -5.01 7.55 -14.93
CA ALA A 303 -5.56 8.85 -15.33
C ALA A 303 -6.98 8.74 -15.91
N THR A 304 -7.21 7.79 -16.83
CA THR A 304 -8.55 7.55 -17.42
C THR A 304 -9.58 7.22 -16.33
N ARG A 305 -9.25 6.31 -15.41
CA ARG A 305 -10.15 5.95 -14.30
C ARG A 305 -10.44 7.13 -13.39
N ALA A 306 -9.41 7.91 -13.06
CA ALA A 306 -9.58 9.11 -12.26
C ALA A 306 -10.52 10.13 -12.90
N LEU A 307 -10.44 10.32 -14.23
CA LEU A 307 -11.37 11.20 -14.96
C LEU A 307 -12.80 10.68 -14.97
N LEU A 308 -12.99 9.37 -15.14
CA LEU A 308 -14.32 8.76 -15.17
C LEU A 308 -15.00 8.80 -13.80
N GLN A 309 -14.25 8.59 -12.72
CA GLN A 309 -14.81 8.53 -11.36
C GLN A 309 -14.81 9.87 -10.63
N GLY A 310 -13.92 10.80 -10.99
CA GLY A 310 -13.69 12.05 -10.27
C GLY A 310 -14.77 13.13 -10.43
N GLY A 311 -16.02 12.74 -10.71
CA GLY A 311 -17.22 13.56 -10.89
C GLY A 311 -17.04 15.06 -10.64
N GLY A 312 -16.88 15.85 -11.70
CA GLY A 312 -16.83 17.32 -11.64
C GLY A 312 -15.62 17.95 -10.94
N ASP A 313 -14.87 17.23 -10.09
CA ASP A 313 -13.77 17.76 -9.28
C ASP A 313 -12.58 18.17 -10.17
N GLU A 314 -12.35 19.48 -10.25
CA GLU A 314 -11.27 20.08 -11.02
C GLU A 314 -9.88 19.61 -10.54
N THR A 315 -9.72 19.32 -9.25
CA THR A 315 -8.47 18.86 -8.64
C THR A 315 -8.10 17.46 -9.15
N ILE A 316 -9.08 16.56 -9.21
CA ILE A 316 -8.90 15.20 -9.74
C ILE A 316 -8.60 15.28 -11.24
N ARG A 317 -9.30 16.15 -11.97
CA ARG A 317 -9.09 16.36 -13.41
C ARG A 317 -7.67 16.85 -13.72
N CYS A 318 -7.19 17.87 -13.01
CA CYS A 318 -5.82 18.34 -13.13
C CYS A 318 -4.80 17.24 -12.80
N SER A 319 -5.04 16.46 -11.73
CA SER A 319 -4.14 15.36 -11.34
C SER A 319 -4.07 14.28 -12.42
N ALA A 320 -5.21 13.94 -13.03
CA ALA A 320 -5.27 12.99 -14.13
C ALA A 320 -4.54 13.51 -15.38
N TYR A 321 -4.68 14.79 -15.73
CA TYR A 321 -3.88 15.38 -16.81
C TYR A 321 -2.38 15.33 -16.53
N CYS A 322 -1.96 15.62 -15.29
CA CYS A 322 -0.56 15.45 -14.89
C CYS A 322 -0.09 13.99 -15.01
N LEU A 323 -0.95 13.01 -14.75
CA LEU A 323 -0.63 11.59 -14.94
C LEU A 323 -0.48 11.20 -16.42
N TYR A 324 -1.32 11.72 -17.32
CA TYR A 324 -1.13 11.52 -18.77
C TYR A 324 0.17 12.12 -19.25
N VAL A 325 0.45 13.37 -18.90
CA VAL A 325 1.71 14.03 -19.24
C VAL A 325 2.88 13.20 -18.73
N ASN A 326 2.80 12.73 -17.49
CA ASN A 326 3.83 11.88 -16.91
C ASN A 326 3.96 10.52 -17.62
N GLY A 327 2.85 9.90 -18.08
CA GLY A 327 2.88 8.68 -18.88
C GLY A 327 3.64 8.88 -20.19
N VAL A 328 3.41 10.01 -20.87
CA VAL A 328 4.14 10.39 -22.09
C VAL A 328 5.62 10.65 -21.78
N LEU A 329 5.92 11.42 -20.72
CA LEU A 329 7.30 11.74 -20.30
C LEU A 329 8.07 10.50 -19.86
N ALA A 330 7.40 9.49 -19.30
CA ALA A 330 8.01 8.22 -18.92
C ALA A 330 8.60 7.50 -20.13
N ILE A 331 8.02 7.62 -21.33
CA ILE A 331 8.56 7.06 -22.57
C ILE A 331 9.55 8.03 -23.23
N ALA A 332 9.15 9.30 -23.37
CA ALA A 332 9.87 10.28 -24.17
C ALA A 332 11.30 10.54 -23.65
N GLY A 333 11.48 10.68 -22.33
CA GLY A 333 12.81 10.91 -21.73
C GLY A 333 13.79 9.78 -22.06
N PRO A 334 13.53 8.53 -21.62
CA PRO A 334 14.42 7.40 -21.89
C PRO A 334 14.69 7.14 -23.37
N LEU A 335 13.71 7.39 -24.26
CA LEU A 335 13.95 7.31 -25.71
C LEU A 335 14.95 8.39 -26.19
N LEU A 336 14.78 9.64 -25.77
CA LEU A 336 15.71 10.72 -26.12
C LEU A 336 17.10 10.51 -25.50
N GLY A 337 17.15 10.03 -24.26
CA GLY A 337 18.39 9.63 -23.60
C GLY A 337 19.09 8.49 -24.33
N TYR A 338 18.34 7.50 -24.82
CA TYR A 338 18.87 6.42 -25.67
C TYR A 338 19.44 6.95 -26.98
N PHE A 339 18.69 7.77 -27.73
CA PHE A 339 19.18 8.38 -28.97
C PHE A 339 20.43 9.23 -28.73
N SER A 340 20.46 9.95 -27.61
CA SER A 340 21.61 10.74 -27.21
C SER A 340 22.83 9.88 -26.87
N ALA A 341 22.65 8.79 -26.13
CA ALA A 341 23.72 7.86 -25.80
C ALA A 341 24.28 7.18 -27.06
N VAL A 342 23.41 6.74 -27.97
CA VAL A 342 23.81 6.19 -29.27
C VAL A 342 24.58 7.23 -30.08
N ALA A 343 24.10 8.47 -30.16
CA ALA A 343 24.80 9.54 -30.86
C ALA A 343 26.18 9.87 -30.26
N MET A 344 26.29 9.92 -28.93
CA MET A 344 27.59 10.12 -28.27
C MET A 344 28.53 8.95 -28.55
N TRP A 345 28.01 7.73 -28.50
CA TRP A 345 28.77 6.51 -28.76
C TRP A 345 29.24 6.40 -30.21
N THR A 346 28.38 6.70 -31.19
CA THR A 346 28.74 6.69 -32.61
C THR A 346 29.73 7.79 -32.96
N ASN A 347 29.65 8.97 -32.34
CA ASN A 347 30.66 10.02 -32.49
C ASN A 347 32.02 9.60 -31.91
N PHE A 348 32.02 8.88 -30.79
CA PHE A 348 33.24 8.34 -30.19
C PHE A 348 33.89 7.27 -31.09
N LEU A 349 33.11 6.29 -31.55
CA LEU A 349 33.60 5.24 -32.45
C LEU A 349 33.95 5.77 -33.84
N GLY A 350 33.17 6.73 -34.36
CA GLY A 350 33.36 7.34 -35.67
C GLY A 350 34.72 8.03 -35.81
N ARG A 351 35.24 8.65 -34.74
CA ARG A 351 36.64 9.17 -34.74
C ARG A 351 37.70 8.08 -34.88
N ARG A 352 37.39 6.81 -34.62
CA ARG A 352 38.27 5.66 -34.88
C ARG A 352 37.96 4.92 -36.20
N VAL A 353 36.75 5.05 -36.76
CA VAL A 353 36.24 4.19 -37.85
C VAL A 353 36.13 4.91 -39.21
N VAL A 354 36.48 6.20 -39.32
CA VAL A 354 36.63 6.90 -40.64
C VAL A 354 37.63 6.19 -41.59
N LEU A 355 38.38 5.20 -41.11
CA LEU A 355 39.24 4.34 -41.95
C LEU A 355 38.56 3.11 -42.58
N PHE A 356 37.31 2.77 -42.26
CA PHE A 356 36.67 1.55 -42.78
C PHE A 356 35.22 1.78 -43.25
N ASN A 357 35.05 1.93 -44.57
CA ASN A 357 33.86 1.53 -45.35
C ASN A 357 32.58 2.39 -45.34
N GLY A 358 32.66 3.71 -45.51
CA GLY A 358 31.62 4.50 -46.22
C GLY A 358 30.16 4.41 -45.71
N LEU A 359 29.93 3.93 -44.49
CA LEU A 359 28.59 3.78 -43.92
C LEU A 359 28.13 5.13 -43.37
N PHE A 360 26.93 5.56 -43.80
CA PHE A 360 26.28 6.83 -43.46
C PHE A 360 26.55 7.30 -42.03
N VAL A 361 27.37 8.36 -41.90
CA VAL A 361 27.46 9.14 -40.67
C VAL A 361 26.10 9.78 -40.47
N LEU A 362 25.32 9.28 -39.51
CA LEU A 362 24.10 9.97 -39.08
C LEU A 362 24.49 11.42 -38.75
N PRO A 363 23.80 12.44 -39.32
CA PRO A 363 24.10 13.83 -39.04
C PRO A 363 24.11 14.03 -37.53
N GLN A 364 25.11 14.76 -37.01
CA GLN A 364 25.35 14.94 -35.59
C GLN A 364 24.03 15.24 -34.88
N LEU A 365 23.51 14.26 -34.15
CA LEU A 365 22.28 14.45 -33.38
C LEU A 365 22.56 15.62 -32.42
N PRO A 366 21.81 16.72 -32.51
CA PRO A 366 22.16 17.93 -31.79
C PRO A 366 22.17 17.65 -30.29
N MET A 367 23.16 18.16 -29.56
CA MET A 367 23.20 18.11 -28.09
C MET A 367 21.91 18.64 -27.44
N VAL A 368 21.12 19.41 -28.19
CA VAL A 368 19.75 19.82 -27.84
C VAL A 368 18.85 18.65 -27.47
N VAL A 369 19.02 17.46 -28.05
CA VAL A 369 18.25 16.25 -27.68
C VAL A 369 18.52 15.84 -26.24
N VAL A 370 19.77 15.93 -25.78
CA VAL A 370 20.15 15.70 -24.38
C VAL A 370 19.53 16.76 -23.47
N SER A 371 19.56 18.04 -23.87
CA SER A 371 18.95 19.10 -23.09
C SER A 371 17.44 19.00 -22.97
N LEU A 372 16.78 18.57 -24.05
CA LEU A 372 15.35 18.27 -24.04
C LEU A 372 15.06 17.08 -23.14
N ASP A 373 15.85 16.00 -23.21
CA ASP A 373 15.74 14.86 -22.30
C ASP A 373 15.80 15.30 -20.84
N VAL A 374 16.85 16.03 -20.45
CA VAL A 374 17.00 16.56 -19.08
C VAL A 374 15.83 17.46 -18.68
N GLY A 375 15.37 18.33 -19.58
CA GLY A 375 14.21 19.18 -19.33
C GLY A 375 12.94 18.36 -19.06
N LEU A 376 12.69 17.33 -19.88
CA LEU A 376 11.56 16.42 -19.74
C LEU A 376 11.67 15.55 -18.47
N GLN A 377 12.88 15.11 -18.10
CA GLN A 377 13.12 14.35 -16.87
C GLN A 377 12.93 15.20 -15.62
N VAL A 378 13.40 16.46 -15.62
CA VAL A 378 13.16 17.41 -14.54
C VAL A 378 11.65 17.68 -14.43
N LEU A 379 10.99 18.00 -15.54
CA LEU A 379 9.54 18.24 -15.56
C LEU A 379 8.76 17.02 -15.08
N GLY A 380 9.12 15.83 -15.57
CA GLY A 380 8.57 14.55 -15.15
C GLY A 380 8.75 14.36 -13.65
N THR A 381 9.95 14.57 -13.11
CA THR A 381 10.23 14.47 -11.67
C THR A 381 9.39 15.44 -10.84
N LEU A 382 9.25 16.69 -11.28
CA LEU A 382 8.47 17.71 -10.58
C LEU A 382 6.95 17.45 -10.62
N LEU A 383 6.45 16.89 -11.72
CA LEU A 383 5.06 16.41 -11.85
C LEU A 383 4.84 15.13 -11.02
N LEU A 384 5.84 14.24 -10.98
CA LEU A 384 5.84 12.99 -10.21
C LEU A 384 5.72 13.26 -8.71
N THR A 385 6.40 14.29 -8.20
CA THR A 385 6.33 14.70 -6.79
C THR A 385 5.15 15.60 -6.45
N GLY A 386 4.33 16.00 -7.42
CA GLY A 386 3.25 16.96 -7.21
C GLY A 386 3.74 18.36 -6.84
N MET A 387 4.99 18.69 -7.14
CA MET A 387 5.57 20.01 -6.89
C MET A 387 5.10 21.07 -7.88
N ILE A 388 4.82 20.63 -9.11
CA ILE A 388 4.12 21.39 -10.14
C ILE A 388 2.67 20.90 -10.17
N GLY A 389 1.74 21.82 -9.93
CA GLY A 389 0.30 21.60 -9.94
C GLY A 389 -0.45 22.89 -9.59
N PRO A 390 -1.79 22.89 -9.68
CA PRO A 390 -2.63 24.05 -9.36
C PRO A 390 -2.26 24.71 -8.03
N LYS A 391 -2.40 26.04 -7.94
CA LYS A 391 -2.05 26.80 -6.72
C LYS A 391 -2.81 26.29 -5.48
N GLY A 392 -4.00 25.71 -5.65
CA GLY A 392 -4.79 25.07 -4.59
C GLY A 392 -4.27 23.72 -4.08
N TRP A 393 -3.24 23.12 -4.68
CA TRP A 393 -2.58 21.94 -4.12
C TRP A 393 -1.70 22.31 -2.93
N GLU A 394 -2.31 22.67 -1.81
CA GLU A 394 -1.59 22.76 -0.54
C GLU A 394 -1.12 21.37 -0.10
N ARG A 395 -1.86 20.31 -0.47
CA ARG A 395 -1.58 18.91 -0.16
C ARG A 395 -1.62 18.03 -1.43
N PRO A 396 -0.63 18.13 -2.33
CA PRO A 396 -0.61 17.38 -3.60
C PRO A 396 -0.66 15.86 -3.40
N MET A 397 -0.06 15.35 -2.32
CA MET A 397 -0.14 13.93 -1.97
C MET A 397 -1.55 13.48 -1.61
N GLU A 398 -2.40 14.36 -1.06
CA GLU A 398 -3.79 14.05 -0.77
C GLU A 398 -4.60 13.90 -2.05
N ALA A 399 -4.38 14.76 -3.06
CA ALA A 399 -4.96 14.60 -4.38
C ALA A 399 -4.53 13.29 -5.05
N PHE A 400 -3.24 12.92 -4.94
CA PHE A 400 -2.76 11.62 -5.42
C PHE A 400 -3.36 10.44 -4.65
N ARG A 401 -3.59 10.56 -3.34
CA ARG A 401 -4.27 9.52 -2.54
C ARG A 401 -5.74 9.38 -2.93
N LYS A 402 -6.47 10.49 -3.06
CA LYS A 402 -7.85 10.49 -3.58
C LYS A 402 -7.90 9.81 -4.94
N LEU A 403 -6.92 10.09 -5.79
CA LEU A 403 -6.79 9.45 -7.09
C LEU A 403 -6.47 7.95 -6.97
N ALA A 404 -5.63 7.53 -6.02
CA ALA A 404 -5.37 6.12 -5.75
C ALA A 404 -6.64 5.38 -5.29
N HIS A 405 -7.43 5.99 -4.40
CA HIS A 405 -8.74 5.46 -3.98
C HIS A 405 -9.69 5.31 -5.17
N LEU A 406 -9.83 6.35 -6.00
CA LEU A 406 -10.67 6.33 -7.22
C LEU A 406 -10.08 5.44 -8.33
N SER A 407 -8.81 5.05 -8.26
CA SER A 407 -8.28 4.07 -9.21
C SER A 407 -8.70 2.62 -8.89
N GLY A 408 -9.37 2.42 -7.74
CA GLY A 408 -10.08 1.19 -7.35
C GLY A 408 -9.19 0.12 -6.71
N PHE A 409 -8.05 0.48 -6.12
CA PHE A 409 -7.05 -0.51 -5.70
C PHE A 409 -6.34 -0.26 -4.36
N GLY A 410 -6.77 0.68 -3.51
CA GLY A 410 -6.05 0.92 -2.27
C GLY A 410 -6.89 1.47 -1.13
N LEU A 411 -6.95 0.68 -0.06
CA LEU A 411 -7.33 1.00 1.33
C LEU A 411 -8.81 1.37 1.51
N ALA A 412 -9.50 0.50 2.25
CA ALA A 412 -10.81 0.65 2.88
C ALA A 412 -11.77 1.58 2.13
N SER A 413 -12.79 0.97 1.48
CA SER A 413 -14.06 1.66 1.22
C SER A 413 -14.36 2.60 2.40
N PRO A 414 -14.68 3.90 2.16
CA PRO A 414 -14.96 4.84 3.22
C PRO A 414 -15.82 4.12 4.26
N ARG A 415 -15.44 4.22 5.54
CA ARG A 415 -16.02 3.45 6.63
C ARG A 415 -17.52 3.72 6.73
N ILE A 416 -18.29 3.02 5.94
CA ILE A 416 -19.73 3.12 5.86
C ILE A 416 -20.24 1.93 6.67
N ALA A 417 -20.87 2.24 7.78
CA ALA A 417 -21.63 1.25 8.52
C ALA A 417 -22.78 0.75 7.63
N TRP A 418 -22.92 -0.57 7.55
CA TRP A 418 -23.99 -1.23 6.80
C TRP A 418 -24.75 -2.15 7.76
N LYS A 419 -26.03 -1.88 7.98
CA LYS A 419 -26.88 -2.64 8.92
C LYS A 419 -27.63 -3.80 8.27
N GLY A 420 -27.34 -4.09 7.00
CA GLY A 420 -28.16 -4.97 6.17
C GLY A 420 -29.43 -4.28 5.68
N GLN A 421 -30.01 -4.84 4.62
CA GLN A 421 -31.25 -4.36 4.02
C GLN A 421 -32.01 -5.56 3.42
N ILE A 422 -33.21 -5.79 3.93
CA ILE A 422 -34.11 -6.85 3.46
C ILE A 422 -35.19 -6.22 2.58
N ASN A 423 -35.08 -6.45 1.27
CA ASN A 423 -36.00 -5.92 0.28
C ASN A 423 -37.27 -6.76 0.23
N ALA A 424 -38.44 -6.12 0.24
CA ALA A 424 -39.72 -6.83 0.34
C ALA A 424 -40.08 -7.63 -0.92
N GLN A 425 -39.54 -7.23 -2.08
CA GLN A 425 -39.82 -7.82 -3.39
C GLN A 425 -38.75 -8.83 -3.85
N ALA A 426 -37.60 -8.87 -3.17
CA ALA A 426 -36.53 -9.79 -3.52
C ALA A 426 -36.92 -11.24 -3.20
N THR A 427 -36.52 -12.17 -4.07
CA THR A 427 -36.62 -13.62 -3.81
C THR A 427 -35.32 -14.18 -3.24
N GLU A 428 -34.19 -13.54 -3.50
CA GLU A 428 -32.87 -13.98 -3.05
C GLU A 428 -32.35 -13.09 -1.90
N CYS A 429 -31.63 -13.68 -0.94
CA CYS A 429 -31.00 -12.98 0.18
C CYS A 429 -29.56 -13.45 0.42
N ILE A 430 -28.60 -12.55 0.26
CA ILE A 430 -27.21 -12.80 0.65
C ILE A 430 -27.11 -12.70 2.18
N VAL A 431 -26.93 -13.83 2.85
CA VAL A 431 -26.87 -13.91 4.31
C VAL A 431 -25.46 -14.01 4.87
N SER A 432 -24.48 -14.39 4.07
CA SER A 432 -23.07 -14.39 4.48
C SER A 432 -22.17 -14.09 3.30
N PHE A 433 -21.28 -13.11 3.46
CA PHE A 433 -20.41 -12.63 2.39
C PHE A 433 -18.97 -12.41 2.87
N PRO A 434 -17.95 -12.79 2.07
CA PRO A 434 -16.56 -12.67 2.48
C PRO A 434 -16.05 -11.23 2.37
N GLY A 435 -15.90 -10.54 3.50
CA GLY A 435 -15.41 -9.14 3.54
C GLY A 435 -13.99 -8.89 2.98
N LYS A 436 -13.25 -9.95 2.59
CA LYS A 436 -11.97 -9.83 1.88
C LYS A 436 -12.14 -9.29 0.45
N TYR A 437 -13.31 -9.48 -0.15
CA TYR A 437 -13.63 -9.15 -1.53
C TYR A 437 -14.39 -7.83 -1.56
N SER A 438 -13.67 -6.72 -1.34
CA SER A 438 -14.29 -5.41 -1.13
C SER A 438 -15.03 -4.88 -2.37
N ALA A 439 -14.53 -5.17 -3.57
CA ALA A 439 -15.17 -4.72 -4.81
C ALA A 439 -16.52 -5.43 -5.02
N GLU A 440 -16.54 -6.74 -4.79
CA GLU A 440 -17.74 -7.56 -4.86
C GLU A 440 -18.74 -7.19 -3.75
N TRP A 441 -18.24 -6.85 -2.56
CA TRP A 441 -19.06 -6.32 -1.47
C TRP A 441 -19.71 -4.98 -1.82
N ASP A 442 -18.93 -4.01 -2.33
CA ASP A 442 -19.46 -2.70 -2.73
C ASP A 442 -20.54 -2.87 -3.81
N ARG A 443 -20.34 -3.83 -4.73
CA ARG A 443 -21.33 -4.18 -5.76
C ARG A 443 -22.60 -4.82 -5.18
N ALA A 444 -22.48 -5.69 -4.17
CA ALA A 444 -23.64 -6.25 -3.46
C ALA A 444 -24.45 -5.16 -2.74
N VAL A 445 -23.77 -4.20 -2.12
CA VAL A 445 -24.44 -3.05 -1.49
C VAL A 445 -25.14 -2.19 -2.55
N GLU A 446 -24.48 -1.91 -3.66
CA GLU A 446 -25.04 -1.11 -4.76
C GLU A 446 -26.28 -1.78 -5.36
N SER A 447 -26.24 -3.09 -5.63
CA SER A 447 -27.39 -3.81 -6.21
C SER A 447 -28.60 -3.77 -5.28
N VAL A 448 -28.39 -3.88 -3.97
CA VAL A 448 -29.46 -3.84 -2.96
C VAL A 448 -30.05 -2.43 -2.81
N GLN A 449 -29.21 -1.39 -2.85
CA GLN A 449 -29.64 0.00 -2.69
C GLN A 449 -30.34 0.57 -3.93
N LYS A 450 -29.81 0.31 -5.12
CA LYS A 450 -30.27 0.95 -6.36
C LYS A 450 -31.24 0.09 -7.14
N GLU A 451 -30.93 -1.19 -7.28
CA GLU A 451 -31.65 -2.09 -8.19
C GLU A 451 -32.72 -2.90 -7.45
N GLN A 452 -32.56 -3.07 -6.13
CA GLN A 452 -33.42 -3.88 -5.26
C GLN A 452 -33.58 -5.33 -5.74
N THR A 453 -32.57 -5.84 -6.45
CA THR A 453 -32.55 -7.17 -7.10
C THR A 453 -32.47 -8.31 -6.10
N CYS A 454 -31.78 -8.10 -4.98
CA CYS A 454 -31.69 -9.06 -3.89
C CYS A 454 -31.75 -8.34 -2.53
N SER A 455 -31.94 -9.12 -1.46
CA SER A 455 -31.70 -8.69 -0.09
C SER A 455 -30.25 -8.94 0.33
N LEU A 456 -29.73 -8.16 1.27
CA LEU A 456 -28.41 -8.37 1.87
C LEU A 456 -28.50 -8.26 3.39
N ALA A 457 -28.48 -9.41 4.08
CA ALA A 457 -28.61 -9.46 5.54
C ALA A 457 -27.28 -9.17 6.26
N CYS A 458 -26.15 -9.24 5.55
CA CYS A 458 -24.82 -9.03 6.10
C CYS A 458 -24.69 -7.66 6.78
N VAL A 459 -23.95 -7.61 7.90
CA VAL A 459 -23.80 -6.41 8.73
C VAL A 459 -22.32 -6.05 8.88
N PHE A 460 -22.00 -4.77 8.75
CA PHE A 460 -20.67 -4.20 8.96
C PHE A 460 -20.78 -2.94 9.82
N LEU A 461 -20.30 -3.00 11.07
CA LEU A 461 -20.36 -1.89 12.02
C LEU A 461 -18.96 -1.28 12.16
N THR A 462 -18.82 -0.01 11.80
CA THR A 462 -17.50 0.66 11.67
C THR A 462 -17.18 1.63 12.79
N ASP A 463 -18.14 1.92 13.67
CA ASP A 463 -18.03 2.98 14.68
C ASP A 463 -18.99 2.74 15.85
N ARG A 464 -18.83 3.53 16.91
CA ARG A 464 -19.61 3.37 18.15
C ARG A 464 -21.11 3.61 17.96
N ASP A 465 -21.48 4.46 17.01
CA ASP A 465 -22.87 4.86 16.78
C ASP A 465 -23.64 3.80 16.00
N SER A 466 -22.98 3.19 15.01
CA SER A 466 -23.47 2.04 14.27
C SER A 466 -23.58 0.80 15.15
N GLY A 467 -22.73 0.66 16.16
CA GLY A 467 -22.82 -0.38 17.19
C GLY A 467 -21.53 -1.16 17.47
N LEU A 468 -20.39 -0.72 16.92
CA LEU A 468 -19.08 -1.28 17.24
C LEU A 468 -18.83 -1.20 18.75
N GLY A 469 -18.39 -2.31 19.34
CA GLY A 469 -18.17 -2.43 20.78
C GLY A 469 -19.43 -2.66 21.62
N ARG A 470 -20.63 -2.65 21.02
CA ARG A 470 -21.89 -2.92 21.75
C ARG A 470 -22.19 -4.41 21.84
N HIS A 471 -22.86 -4.79 22.92
CA HIS A 471 -23.25 -6.17 23.20
C HIS A 471 -24.76 -6.33 23.22
N SER A 472 -25.27 -7.36 22.56
CA SER A 472 -26.69 -7.73 22.56
C SER A 472 -26.94 -8.97 23.42
N GLY A 473 -28.03 -8.96 24.17
CA GLY A 473 -28.47 -10.12 24.96
C GLY A 473 -28.69 -11.34 24.07
N ASN A 474 -28.31 -12.52 24.56
CA ASN A 474 -28.56 -13.78 23.89
C ASN A 474 -29.86 -14.41 24.46
N PRO A 475 -30.92 -14.56 23.65
CA PRO A 475 -32.16 -15.18 24.09
C PRO A 475 -31.99 -16.66 24.49
N ASP A 476 -31.01 -17.39 23.92
CA ASP A 476 -30.72 -18.78 24.29
C ASP A 476 -30.07 -18.91 25.69
N THR A 477 -29.42 -17.84 26.17
CA THR A 477 -28.71 -17.83 27.46
C THR A 477 -29.01 -16.53 28.22
N PRO A 478 -30.19 -16.43 28.85
CA PRO A 478 -30.63 -15.22 29.56
C PRO A 478 -29.56 -14.71 30.55
N GLY A 479 -29.35 -13.38 30.54
CA GLY A 479 -28.31 -12.72 31.35
C GLY A 479 -26.92 -12.69 30.71
N HIS A 480 -26.71 -13.40 29.60
CA HIS A 480 -25.48 -13.33 28.82
C HIS A 480 -25.72 -12.68 27.45
N CYS A 481 -24.65 -12.18 26.84
CA CYS A 481 -24.65 -11.69 25.46
C CYS A 481 -24.14 -12.75 24.49
N TRP A 482 -24.35 -12.56 23.19
CA TRP A 482 -23.91 -13.51 22.14
C TRP A 482 -22.41 -13.82 22.16
N CYS A 483 -21.56 -12.91 22.71
CA CYS A 483 -20.12 -13.15 22.79
C CYS A 483 -19.76 -14.47 23.48
N ARG A 484 -20.51 -14.88 24.51
CA ARG A 484 -20.20 -16.10 25.27
C ARG A 484 -20.30 -17.34 24.38
N THR A 485 -21.31 -17.37 23.51
CA THR A 485 -21.56 -18.48 22.59
C THR A 485 -20.63 -18.43 21.38
N ILE A 486 -20.49 -17.25 20.76
CA ILE A 486 -19.75 -17.10 19.50
C ILE A 486 -18.24 -17.07 19.71
N TYR A 487 -17.77 -16.40 20.76
CA TYR A 487 -16.35 -16.16 20.99
C TYR A 487 -15.79 -16.98 22.14
N GLY A 488 -16.60 -17.30 23.16
CA GLY A 488 -16.13 -17.86 24.42
C GLY A 488 -15.61 -16.77 25.36
N VAL A 489 -14.66 -17.14 26.22
CA VAL A 489 -13.89 -16.18 27.03
C VAL A 489 -12.65 -15.79 26.25
N LEU A 490 -12.49 -14.51 25.96
CA LEU A 490 -11.34 -14.00 25.22
C LEU A 490 -10.22 -13.59 26.18
N PRO A 491 -8.94 -13.78 25.76
CA PRO A 491 -7.80 -13.44 26.58
C PRO A 491 -7.54 -11.92 26.56
N ALA A 492 -6.83 -11.41 27.56
CA ALA A 492 -6.54 -9.98 27.73
C ALA A 492 -5.85 -9.33 26.52
N GLN A 493 -5.05 -10.10 25.77
CA GLN A 493 -4.37 -9.63 24.56
C GLN A 493 -5.35 -9.12 23.50
N THR A 494 -6.59 -9.59 23.49
CA THR A 494 -7.62 -9.08 22.56
C THR A 494 -8.04 -7.64 22.86
N TYR A 495 -7.73 -7.11 24.04
CA TYR A 495 -8.00 -5.73 24.44
C TYR A 495 -6.84 -4.79 24.13
N LEU A 496 -5.76 -5.28 23.52
CA LEU A 496 -4.61 -4.50 23.11
C LEU A 496 -4.62 -4.32 21.58
N SER A 497 -4.51 -3.09 21.12
CA SER A 497 -4.31 -2.73 19.72
C SER A 497 -2.91 -2.13 19.58
N VAL A 498 -2.05 -2.76 18.81
CA VAL A 498 -0.68 -2.29 18.57
C VAL A 498 -0.57 -1.81 17.12
N VAL A 499 -0.08 -0.59 16.94
CA VAL A 499 0.16 0.01 15.63
C VAL A 499 1.65 0.31 15.50
N ASP A 500 2.33 -0.34 14.56
CA ASP A 500 3.73 -0.03 14.24
C ASP A 500 3.79 0.96 13.07
N MET A 501 4.42 2.12 13.30
CA MET A 501 4.54 3.18 12.31
C MET A 501 5.55 2.84 11.19
N LYS A 502 6.43 1.84 11.42
CA LYS A 502 7.48 1.41 10.49
C LYS A 502 7.13 0.14 9.73
N ASP A 503 6.18 -0.64 10.21
CA ASP A 503 5.82 -1.90 9.56
C ASP A 503 5.16 -1.60 8.21
N GLY A 504 5.96 -1.74 7.15
CA GLY A 504 5.59 -1.36 5.79
C GLY A 504 4.74 -2.41 5.07
N SER A 505 4.20 -3.42 5.78
CA SER A 505 3.41 -4.50 5.18
C SER A 505 2.20 -3.98 4.41
N ASP A 506 1.56 -2.92 4.91
CA ASP A 506 0.38 -2.27 4.32
C ASP A 506 0.67 -0.86 3.77
N GLY A 507 1.95 -0.55 3.55
CA GLY A 507 2.42 0.79 3.21
C GLY A 507 2.61 1.69 4.43
N PRO A 508 3.12 2.92 4.25
CA PRO A 508 3.35 3.84 5.36
C PRO A 508 2.02 4.18 6.06
N MET A 509 1.94 3.94 7.37
CA MET A 509 0.78 4.30 8.19
C MET A 509 0.49 5.79 8.02
N THR A 510 -0.72 6.11 7.53
CA THR A 510 -1.16 7.50 7.39
C THR A 510 -1.75 7.99 8.70
N GLU A 511 -1.71 9.30 8.92
CA GLU A 511 -2.39 9.95 10.06
C GLU A 511 -3.89 9.62 10.10
N GLU A 512 -4.52 9.50 8.93
CA GLU A 512 -5.92 9.09 8.77
C GLU A 512 -6.17 7.63 9.20
N ASN A 513 -5.28 6.71 8.81
CA ASN A 513 -5.35 5.31 9.26
C ASN A 513 -5.15 5.22 10.78
N LEU A 514 -4.21 5.99 11.33
CA LEU A 514 -3.97 6.05 12.76
C LEU A 514 -5.18 6.62 13.51
N ALA A 515 -5.78 7.71 13.03
CA ALA A 515 -6.99 8.29 13.59
C ALA A 515 -8.15 7.27 13.56
N SER A 516 -8.26 6.51 12.46
CA SER A 516 -9.25 5.44 12.30
C SER A 516 -9.02 4.28 13.29
N ARG A 517 -7.77 3.84 13.47
CA ARG A 517 -7.38 2.82 14.47
C ARG A 517 -7.64 3.30 15.90
N LYS A 518 -7.43 4.59 16.17
CA LYS A 518 -7.74 5.21 17.45
C LYS A 518 -9.24 5.24 17.71
N ALA A 519 -10.03 5.68 16.74
CA ALA A 519 -11.49 5.67 16.85
C ALA A 519 -12.04 4.25 17.08
N ASP A 520 -11.48 3.24 16.41
CA ASP A 520 -11.79 1.83 16.62
C ASP A 520 -11.48 1.36 18.04
N ALA A 521 -10.25 1.60 18.50
CA ALA A 521 -9.82 1.21 19.83
C ALA A 521 -10.68 1.88 20.90
N ASP A 522 -11.02 3.17 20.72
CA ASP A 522 -11.90 3.91 21.61
C ASP A 522 -13.33 3.34 21.61
N ALA A 523 -13.90 3.02 20.43
CA ALA A 523 -15.22 2.42 20.32
C ALA A 523 -15.30 1.03 20.97
N MET A 524 -14.24 0.23 20.84
CA MET A 524 -14.13 -1.12 21.39
C MET A 524 -13.65 -1.17 22.85
N GLY A 525 -13.28 -0.02 23.43
CA GLY A 525 -12.66 0.03 24.75
C GLY A 525 -11.31 -0.68 24.83
N GLN A 526 -10.56 -0.77 23.74
CA GLN A 526 -9.21 -1.33 23.70
C GLN A 526 -8.15 -0.30 24.14
N VAL A 527 -6.99 -0.80 24.54
CA VAL A 527 -5.77 0.00 24.77
C VAL A 527 -5.02 0.08 23.45
N LEU A 528 -4.86 1.28 22.89
CA LEU A 528 -4.05 1.52 21.71
C LEU A 528 -2.62 1.88 22.12
N VAL A 529 -1.63 1.20 21.54
CA VAL A 529 -0.21 1.50 21.69
C VAL A 529 0.39 1.71 20.31
N ILE A 530 1.19 2.76 20.16
CA ILE A 530 1.81 3.14 18.89
C ILE A 530 3.32 2.93 19.02
N LYS A 531 3.87 1.99 18.24
CA LYS A 531 5.32 1.78 18.14
C LYS A 531 5.88 2.75 17.10
N ASP A 532 6.75 3.66 17.52
CA ASP A 532 7.38 4.66 16.65
C ASP A 532 8.92 4.50 16.66
N ASP A 533 9.66 5.60 16.83
CA ASP A 533 11.12 5.65 16.86
C ASP A 533 11.72 5.44 18.28
N GLN A 534 10.92 5.05 19.27
CA GLN A 534 11.43 4.88 20.64
C GLN A 534 12.43 3.71 20.78
N PRO A 535 13.39 3.78 21.73
CA PRO A 535 14.28 2.67 22.06
C PRO A 535 13.50 1.40 22.45
N GLU A 536 14.03 0.22 22.12
CA GLU A 536 13.33 -1.05 22.38
C GLU A 536 12.97 -1.25 23.86
N MET A 537 13.81 -0.77 24.80
CA MET A 537 13.53 -0.84 26.23
C MET A 537 12.32 0.02 26.64
N GLU A 538 12.15 1.21 26.04
CA GLU A 538 11.00 2.08 26.29
C GLU A 538 9.73 1.45 25.71
N TRP A 539 9.83 0.90 24.50
CA TRP A 539 8.76 0.13 23.85
C TRP A 539 8.30 -1.05 24.70
N GLU A 540 9.22 -1.86 25.23
CA GLU A 540 8.89 -3.00 26.09
C GLU A 540 8.19 -2.56 27.38
N ALA A 541 8.62 -1.44 27.99
CA ALA A 541 8.00 -0.89 29.19
C ALA A 541 6.57 -0.39 28.91
N GLU A 542 6.36 0.35 27.82
CA GLU A 542 5.04 0.85 27.41
C GLU A 542 4.09 -0.30 27.06
N LEU A 543 4.56 -1.27 26.28
CA LEU A 543 3.80 -2.47 25.91
C LEU A 543 3.40 -3.28 27.16
N SER A 544 4.30 -3.41 28.13
CA SER A 544 4.02 -4.10 29.40
C SER A 544 2.95 -3.37 30.22
N HIS A 545 3.02 -2.04 30.31
CA HIS A 545 1.99 -1.22 30.97
C HIS A 545 0.62 -1.39 30.28
N ALA A 546 0.60 -1.25 28.95
CA ALA A 546 -0.62 -1.40 28.16
C ALA A 546 -1.24 -2.80 28.25
N LEU A 547 -0.41 -3.85 28.36
CA LEU A 547 -0.88 -5.22 28.61
C LEU A 547 -1.55 -5.36 29.98
N ASN A 548 -1.08 -4.66 31.01
CA ASN A 548 -1.74 -4.66 32.31
C ASN A 548 -3.09 -3.91 32.27
N ASP A 549 -3.15 -2.77 31.59
CA ASP A 549 -4.41 -2.07 31.35
C ASP A 549 -5.39 -2.94 30.57
N ALA A 550 -4.93 -3.63 29.53
CA ALA A 550 -5.73 -4.56 28.75
C ALA A 550 -6.27 -5.72 29.61
N LYS A 551 -5.50 -6.24 30.58
CA LYS A 551 -5.98 -7.25 31.55
C LYS A 551 -7.11 -6.69 32.43
N VAL A 552 -6.96 -5.46 32.95
CA VAL A 552 -8.00 -4.82 33.77
C VAL A 552 -9.28 -4.63 32.95
N ARG A 553 -9.18 -4.13 31.71
CA ARG A 553 -10.33 -3.96 30.82
C ARG A 553 -11.00 -5.29 30.47
N CYS A 554 -10.22 -6.33 30.18
CA CYS A 554 -10.71 -7.67 29.93
C CYS A 554 -11.46 -8.24 31.15
N HIS A 555 -10.91 -8.08 32.34
CA HIS A 555 -11.56 -8.50 33.58
C HIS A 555 -12.88 -7.78 33.81
N ASN A 556 -12.90 -6.44 33.67
CA ASN A 556 -14.10 -5.63 33.82
C ASN A 556 -15.19 -5.98 32.81
N ASN A 557 -14.80 -6.32 31.57
CA ASN A 557 -15.73 -6.77 30.54
C ASN A 557 -15.98 -8.29 30.57
N GLN A 558 -15.56 -8.99 31.64
CA GLN A 558 -15.79 -10.42 31.87
C GLN A 558 -15.29 -11.31 30.71
N GLY A 559 -14.21 -10.89 30.03
CA GLY A 559 -13.64 -11.59 28.88
C GLY A 559 -14.55 -11.65 27.65
N LYS A 560 -15.53 -10.73 27.52
CA LYS A 560 -16.32 -10.59 26.29
C LYS A 560 -15.46 -10.05 25.15
N ALA A 561 -15.98 -10.05 23.92
CA ALA A 561 -15.27 -9.48 22.78
C ALA A 561 -15.28 -7.95 22.81
N PRO A 562 -14.12 -7.26 22.74
CA PRO A 562 -14.09 -5.80 22.77
C PRO A 562 -14.77 -5.17 21.55
N TRP A 563 -14.80 -5.85 20.41
CA TRP A 563 -15.57 -5.42 19.23
C TRP A 563 -17.09 -5.60 19.36
N GLY A 564 -17.57 -6.22 20.43
CA GLY A 564 -19.00 -6.42 20.67
C GLY A 564 -19.62 -7.59 19.89
N CYS A 565 -20.93 -7.77 20.08
CA CYS A 565 -21.74 -8.76 19.36
C CYS A 565 -23.07 -8.21 18.82
N GLN A 566 -23.24 -6.88 18.84
CA GLN A 566 -24.39 -6.20 18.25
C GLN A 566 -24.59 -6.58 16.77
N TRP A 567 -23.49 -6.67 16.02
CA TRP A 567 -23.51 -7.05 14.60
C TRP A 567 -24.25 -8.38 14.37
N PHE A 568 -24.11 -9.34 15.27
CA PHE A 568 -24.71 -10.66 15.13
C PHE A 568 -26.22 -10.61 15.37
N GLU A 569 -26.67 -9.81 16.34
CA GLU A 569 -28.09 -9.64 16.58
C GLU A 569 -28.79 -8.91 15.42
N GLU A 570 -28.17 -7.85 14.88
CA GLU A 570 -28.71 -7.16 13.70
C GLU A 570 -28.76 -8.09 12.49
N TRP A 571 -27.68 -8.85 12.26
CA TRP A 571 -27.63 -9.87 11.23
C TRP A 571 -28.72 -10.93 11.41
N ARG A 572 -28.88 -11.48 12.62
CA ARG A 572 -29.89 -12.50 12.96
C ARG A 572 -31.30 -12.00 12.66
N VAL A 573 -31.62 -10.77 13.07
CA VAL A 573 -32.93 -10.14 12.79
C VAL A 573 -33.17 -9.98 11.29
N ASN A 574 -32.14 -9.63 10.52
CA ASN A 574 -32.25 -9.55 9.05
C ASN A 574 -32.50 -10.92 8.42
N VAL A 575 -31.79 -11.96 8.87
CA VAL A 575 -32.01 -13.34 8.40
C VAL A 575 -33.41 -13.83 8.76
N ASP A 576 -33.86 -13.62 10.01
CA ASP A 576 -35.23 -13.96 10.43
C ASP A 576 -36.28 -13.29 9.51
N ALA A 577 -36.05 -12.03 9.14
CA ALA A 577 -36.92 -11.29 8.23
C ALA A 577 -36.89 -11.83 6.80
N ALA A 578 -35.73 -12.26 6.29
CA ALA A 578 -35.60 -12.90 4.99
C ALA A 578 -36.32 -14.27 4.96
N VAL A 579 -36.13 -15.10 6.00
CA VAL A 579 -36.80 -16.39 6.14
C VAL A 579 -38.32 -16.22 6.24
N LYS A 580 -38.81 -15.25 7.01
CA LYS A 580 -40.24 -14.94 7.11
C LYS A 580 -40.85 -14.53 5.76
N ARG A 581 -40.03 -14.01 4.85
CA ARG A 581 -40.41 -13.63 3.49
C ARG A 581 -40.17 -14.74 2.46
N GLU A 582 -39.78 -15.93 2.91
CA GLU A 582 -39.50 -17.09 2.06
C GLU A 582 -38.42 -16.81 1.00
N GLN A 583 -37.45 -15.95 1.34
CA GLN A 583 -36.31 -15.67 0.47
C GLN A 583 -35.31 -16.85 0.49
N THR A 584 -34.76 -17.19 -0.67
CA THR A 584 -33.64 -18.12 -0.79
C THR A 584 -32.41 -17.50 -0.13
N LEU A 585 -31.75 -18.22 0.77
CA LEU A 585 -30.58 -17.73 1.49
C LEU A 585 -29.30 -18.15 0.75
N HIS A 586 -28.34 -17.23 0.61
CA HIS A 586 -27.06 -17.48 -0.09
C HIS A 586 -25.86 -17.20 0.81
N VAL A 587 -24.90 -18.13 0.80
CA VAL A 587 -23.62 -18.05 1.51
C VAL A 587 -22.48 -18.09 0.51
N PHE A 588 -21.67 -17.03 0.48
CA PHE A 588 -20.48 -16.95 -0.36
C PHE A 588 -19.21 -17.33 0.40
N TYR A 589 -18.43 -18.23 -0.21
CA TYR A 589 -17.15 -18.71 0.30
C TYR A 589 -15.98 -18.07 -0.43
N PHE A 590 -14.81 -18.09 0.20
CA PHE A 590 -13.55 -17.77 -0.45
C PHE A 590 -13.32 -18.65 -1.69
N GLN A 591 -12.57 -18.09 -2.65
CA GLN A 591 -12.28 -18.73 -3.92
C GLN A 591 -11.75 -20.17 -3.76
N GLY A 592 -12.46 -21.12 -4.37
CA GLY A 592 -12.15 -22.55 -4.39
C GLY A 592 -12.36 -23.27 -3.05
N LYS A 593 -13.13 -22.68 -2.12
CA LYS A 593 -13.30 -23.17 -0.75
C LYS A 593 -14.76 -23.32 -0.32
N VAL A 594 -15.67 -23.55 -1.28
CA VAL A 594 -17.10 -23.80 -1.00
C VAL A 594 -17.25 -24.94 0.02
N GLY A 595 -18.09 -24.72 1.04
CA GLY A 595 -18.36 -25.67 2.11
C GLY A 595 -17.23 -25.86 3.14
N CYS A 596 -16.09 -25.20 2.99
CA CYS A 596 -14.95 -25.34 3.91
C CYS A 596 -15.05 -24.36 5.09
N GLY A 597 -14.61 -24.79 6.28
CA GLY A 597 -14.52 -23.92 7.47
C GLY A 597 -15.79 -23.78 8.30
N LYS A 598 -16.82 -24.59 8.01
CA LYS A 598 -18.03 -24.68 8.85
C LYS A 598 -17.70 -25.23 10.24
N LEU A 599 -18.48 -24.82 11.23
CA LEU A 599 -18.36 -25.30 12.59
C LEU A 599 -19.74 -25.51 13.19
N GLN A 600 -19.91 -26.55 14.01
CA GLN A 600 -21.14 -26.75 14.77
C GLN A 600 -21.32 -25.60 15.78
N TRP A 601 -22.56 -25.13 15.95
CA TRP A 601 -22.89 -23.99 16.81
C TRP A 601 -22.33 -24.13 18.24
N GLU A 602 -22.43 -25.31 18.83
CA GLU A 602 -21.98 -25.60 20.19
C GLU A 602 -20.45 -25.56 20.32
N LYS A 603 -19.73 -25.70 19.20
CA LYS A 603 -18.27 -25.65 19.15
C LYS A 603 -17.73 -24.25 18.85
N LEU A 604 -18.60 -23.26 18.63
CA LEU A 604 -18.18 -21.87 18.43
C LEU A 604 -17.46 -21.28 19.63
N CYS A 605 -17.55 -21.79 20.84
CA CYS A 605 -16.74 -21.27 21.96
C CYS A 605 -15.42 -22.02 22.16
N ASP A 606 -15.19 -23.12 21.43
CA ASP A 606 -13.99 -23.96 21.54
C ASP A 606 -12.86 -23.39 20.65
N ALA A 607 -11.82 -22.86 21.30
CA ALA A 607 -10.65 -22.30 20.63
C ALA A 607 -9.92 -23.30 19.72
N LYS A 608 -9.83 -24.57 20.15
CA LYS A 608 -9.15 -25.62 19.37
C LYS A 608 -9.97 -26.00 18.14
N ALA A 609 -11.29 -26.09 18.29
CA ALA A 609 -12.18 -26.37 17.16
C ALA A 609 -12.15 -25.23 16.12
N LYS A 610 -12.11 -23.96 16.59
CA LYS A 610 -11.90 -22.81 15.70
C LYS A 610 -10.57 -22.84 14.98
N GLU A 611 -9.48 -23.11 15.69
CA GLU A 611 -8.15 -23.15 15.10
C GLU A 611 -8.08 -24.21 14.00
N GLU A 612 -8.66 -25.39 14.23
CA GLU A 612 -8.71 -26.46 13.24
C GLU A 612 -9.56 -26.06 12.02
N ALA A 613 -10.75 -25.48 12.24
CA ALA A 613 -11.60 -24.99 11.15
C ALA A 613 -10.91 -23.90 10.30
N ARG A 614 -10.09 -23.05 10.94
CA ARG A 614 -9.37 -21.96 10.27
C ARG A 614 -8.24 -22.40 9.35
N LYS A 615 -7.60 -23.55 9.59
CA LYS A 615 -6.45 -24.02 8.77
C LYS A 615 -6.78 -24.19 7.29
N ASN A 616 -8.03 -24.51 6.97
CA ASN A 616 -8.50 -24.67 5.60
C ASN A 616 -9.89 -24.04 5.42
N THR A 617 -10.10 -22.85 6.00
CA THR A 617 -11.41 -22.21 5.97
C THR A 617 -11.73 -21.61 4.60
N GLY A 618 -12.99 -21.74 4.17
CA GLY A 618 -13.59 -20.93 3.12
C GLY A 618 -14.42 -19.77 3.64
N LEU A 619 -14.51 -19.61 4.96
CA LEU A 619 -15.31 -18.61 5.64
C LEU A 619 -14.41 -17.64 6.43
N GLY A 620 -14.81 -16.38 6.47
CA GLY A 620 -14.31 -15.39 7.42
C GLY A 620 -14.72 -15.70 8.86
N ALA A 621 -14.11 -15.00 9.82
CA ALA A 621 -14.32 -15.27 11.25
C ALA A 621 -15.76 -15.02 11.73
N SER A 622 -16.44 -13.98 11.20
CA SER A 622 -17.88 -13.76 11.46
C SER A 622 -18.73 -14.79 10.73
N GLN A 623 -18.41 -15.06 9.47
CA GLN A 623 -19.14 -16.00 8.61
C GLN A 623 -19.22 -17.41 9.21
N THR A 624 -18.19 -17.89 9.91
CA THR A 624 -18.26 -19.17 10.62
C THR A 624 -19.42 -19.21 11.63
N ALA A 625 -19.67 -18.11 12.35
CA ALA A 625 -20.77 -18.02 13.31
C ALA A 625 -22.13 -17.87 12.61
N GLU A 626 -22.18 -17.10 11.52
CA GLU A 626 -23.37 -16.93 10.68
C GLU A 626 -23.85 -18.29 10.14
N VAL A 627 -22.96 -19.04 9.47
CA VAL A 627 -23.29 -20.35 8.89
C VAL A 627 -23.64 -21.38 9.97
N ALA A 628 -22.93 -21.40 11.09
CA ALA A 628 -23.24 -22.27 12.21
C ALA A 628 -24.64 -22.01 12.78
N TYR A 629 -25.09 -20.75 12.79
CA TYR A 629 -26.43 -20.39 13.24
C TYR A 629 -27.51 -20.86 12.24
N LEU A 630 -27.29 -20.68 10.93
CA LEU A 630 -28.20 -21.19 9.89
C LEU A 630 -28.39 -22.71 10.03
N GLU A 631 -27.29 -23.44 10.24
CA GLU A 631 -27.32 -24.90 10.45
C GLU A 631 -28.04 -25.28 11.74
N LYS A 632 -27.80 -24.56 12.85
CA LYS A 632 -28.52 -24.76 14.12
C LYS A 632 -30.04 -24.59 13.94
N MET A 633 -30.44 -23.57 13.19
CA MET A 633 -31.86 -23.28 12.95
C MET A 633 -32.51 -24.23 11.93
N GLY A 634 -31.71 -25.03 11.22
CA GLY A 634 -32.18 -25.96 10.20
C GLY A 634 -32.67 -25.25 8.92
N TRP A 635 -32.20 -24.03 8.65
CA TRP A 635 -32.56 -23.31 7.44
C TRP A 635 -31.67 -23.74 6.27
N THR A 636 -32.30 -23.97 5.13
CA THR A 636 -31.62 -24.29 3.87
C THR A 636 -31.04 -23.03 3.24
N TYR A 637 -29.82 -23.14 2.73
CA TYR A 637 -29.13 -22.07 2.00
C TYR A 637 -28.33 -22.65 0.84
N GLU A 638 -28.11 -21.85 -0.19
CA GLU A 638 -27.23 -22.18 -1.30
C GLU A 638 -25.79 -21.73 -1.02
N GLU A 639 -24.83 -22.53 -1.46
CA GLU A 639 -23.40 -22.29 -1.24
C GLU A 639 -22.72 -21.90 -2.55
N HIS A 640 -22.07 -20.74 -2.56
CA HIS A 640 -21.50 -20.16 -3.76
C HIS A 640 -19.99 -19.93 -3.60
N ASP A 641 -19.23 -20.14 -4.67
CA ASP A 641 -17.86 -19.62 -4.77
C ASP A 641 -17.93 -18.11 -5.05
N ILE A 642 -17.07 -17.31 -4.45
CA ILE A 642 -17.05 -15.86 -4.72
C ILE A 642 -16.92 -15.52 -6.22
N ARG A 643 -16.32 -16.39 -7.04
CA ARG A 643 -16.24 -16.20 -8.50
C ARG A 643 -17.59 -16.25 -9.22
N GLU A 644 -18.60 -16.85 -8.59
CA GLU A 644 -19.96 -16.99 -9.13
C GLU A 644 -20.83 -15.78 -8.79
N PHE A 645 -20.31 -14.82 -8.03
CA PHE A 645 -21.08 -13.67 -7.54
C PHE A 645 -21.66 -12.79 -8.66
N GLU A 646 -20.90 -12.56 -9.72
CA GLU A 646 -21.37 -11.78 -10.87
C GLU A 646 -22.52 -12.48 -11.62
N ASP A 647 -22.40 -13.79 -11.80
CA ASP A 647 -23.44 -14.61 -12.43
C ASP A 647 -24.68 -14.68 -11.55
N PHE A 648 -24.50 -14.72 -10.22
CA PHE A 648 -25.59 -14.64 -9.26
C PHE A 648 -26.37 -13.33 -9.41
N LEU A 649 -25.69 -12.17 -9.38
CA LEU A 649 -26.36 -10.87 -9.53
C LEU A 649 -27.10 -10.74 -10.86
N GLN A 650 -26.52 -11.24 -11.95
CA GLN A 650 -27.18 -11.23 -13.27
C GLN A 650 -28.45 -12.08 -13.30
N LYS A 651 -28.46 -13.23 -12.60
CA LYS A 651 -29.64 -14.10 -12.50
C LYS A 651 -30.73 -13.52 -11.59
N SER A 652 -30.33 -12.80 -10.54
CA SER A 652 -31.25 -12.15 -9.61
C SER A 652 -31.85 -10.84 -10.14
N ALA A 653 -31.32 -10.31 -11.25
CA ALA A 653 -31.88 -9.14 -11.89
C ALA A 653 -33.31 -9.45 -12.39
N PRO A 654 -34.30 -8.56 -12.18
CA PRO A 654 -35.64 -8.75 -12.72
C PRO A 654 -35.55 -8.88 -14.23
N ALA A 655 -36.32 -9.82 -14.79
CA ALA A 655 -36.45 -9.94 -16.23
C ALA A 655 -36.92 -8.60 -16.81
N PRO A 656 -36.30 -8.11 -17.90
CA PRO A 656 -36.57 -6.79 -18.46
C PRO A 656 -38.02 -6.59 -18.92
#